data_AF-A0A251XIC0-F1
#
_entry.id   AF-A0A251XIC0-F1
#
_cell.length_a   1.000
_cell.length_b   1.000
_cell.length_c   1.000
_cell.angle_alpha   90.00
_cell.angle_beta   90.00
_cell.angle_gamma   90.00
#
_symmetry.space_group_name_H-M   'P 1'
#
loop_
_entity.id
_entity.type
_entity.pdbx_description
1 polymer ?
#
loop_
_entity_poly.entity_id
_entity_poly.type
_entity_poly.pdbx_seq_one_letter_code
_entity_poly.pdbx_strand_id
1 'polypeptide(L)'
;MALRTIDSLGDLRGRRVIVRCDLNVPLKDGVIGDDGRIRASLGTLTGLREAGARVVVISHLGRPDGTPDDKYSLRPVAARLGELLGADVAFASDTVGDSARAAVEALGDGDVVVLENLRFHAEETSKDETVRRGFAESLAELGDAFVSDGFGVVHRKQASVFELASALPSAAGSLIASELEVLDRLTENPERPYTVVLGGSKVSDKLGVIGHLLPRVDSLLIGGGMLFTFLKAQGHEVGASLLEEDQVETVKGYLAEAEERGVKIVLPTDVVVADGFSADAAHEVTRADAIEGTPAGAKGLGLDIGPRPPTRSRRSSAARPRCSGTGPWASSSWSRSRPARRRSRMRSRASRGSPWSAAATALRPSARSDSMMTASATSRPEAARASSSSRGSACRDWRSSDGSDRSPAGRTPLIAGNWKMNLDHLQAIAFVQKLAWSLKDAKHDYAEAEVAVFPPATDIRSVQTLVSADKLELAYGAQDVSEHESGAYTGEISAAFLAQLACRYVIVGHSERRTLHGETDEQVAAKSAAAVKHGIVPVICVGETAADLEEHGASAVPVAQLRVALQGLPKGADVVVAYEPVWAIGSGQAATPEQAQQVASPLRAVVAELLGDEAAKATRILYGGSVKSGNIAGFLREPDVDGALVGGASLDVQEFSAIARFRSHVGV
;
A
#
# COMPACT_ATOMS: atom_id res chain seq x y z
N MET A 1 -22.11 26.99 10.36
CA MET A 1 -22.49 26.90 11.79
C MET A 1 -21.22 26.79 12.59
N ALA A 2 -21.09 27.48 13.72
CA ALA A 2 -19.92 27.35 14.58
C ALA A 2 -19.80 25.90 15.08
N LEU A 3 -18.58 25.34 15.05
CA LEU A 3 -18.29 24.02 15.60
C LEU A 3 -18.62 24.02 17.11
N ARG A 4 -19.41 23.05 17.57
CA ARG A 4 -19.63 22.84 19.01
C ARG A 4 -18.37 22.24 19.61
N THR A 5 -17.70 22.96 20.51
CA THR A 5 -16.53 22.48 21.25
C THR A 5 -16.93 21.90 22.61
N ILE A 6 -16.00 21.24 23.31
CA ILE A 6 -16.26 20.66 24.64
C ILE A 6 -16.88 21.69 25.60
N ASP A 7 -16.41 22.94 25.57
CA ASP A 7 -16.94 24.04 26.40
C ASP A 7 -18.45 24.27 26.24
N SER A 8 -19.00 23.98 25.05
CA SER A 8 -20.42 24.14 24.78
C SER A 8 -21.32 23.13 25.52
N LEU A 9 -20.75 22.09 26.11
CA LEU A 9 -21.47 21.10 26.92
C LEU A 9 -21.75 21.55 28.36
N GLY A 10 -21.19 22.69 28.78
CA GLY A 10 -21.34 23.25 30.12
C GLY A 10 -20.46 22.57 31.17
N ASP A 11 -20.88 22.59 32.44
CA ASP A 11 -20.15 21.91 33.51
C ASP A 11 -20.24 20.38 33.34
N LEU A 12 -19.07 19.74 33.29
CA LEU A 12 -18.92 18.30 33.05
C LEU A 12 -18.63 17.51 34.33
N ARG A 13 -18.51 18.17 35.49
CA ARG A 13 -18.22 17.49 36.75
C ARG A 13 -19.30 16.47 37.09
N GLY A 14 -18.89 15.22 37.30
CA GLY A 14 -19.79 14.10 37.61
C GLY A 14 -20.63 13.61 36.45
N ARG A 15 -20.57 14.24 35.27
CA ARG A 15 -21.28 13.79 34.06
C ARG A 15 -20.53 12.67 33.37
N ARG A 16 -21.27 11.72 32.82
CA ARG A 16 -20.75 10.65 31.97
C ARG A 16 -20.59 11.18 30.55
N VAL A 17 -19.35 11.25 30.06
CA VAL A 17 -19.05 11.77 28.72
C VAL A 17 -18.53 10.64 27.86
N ILE A 18 -19.28 10.30 26.81
CA ILE A 18 -18.85 9.29 25.83
C ILE A 18 -17.90 9.96 24.84
N VAL A 19 -16.71 9.40 24.66
CA VAL A 19 -15.69 9.94 23.74
C VAL A 19 -15.42 8.93 22.63
N ARG A 20 -15.71 9.30 21.38
CA ARG A 20 -15.38 8.49 20.20
C ARG A 20 -13.98 8.82 19.70
N CYS A 21 -12.99 8.05 20.17
CA CYS A 21 -11.59 8.15 19.73
C CYS A 21 -11.31 7.27 18.50
N ASP A 22 -10.27 7.57 17.72
CA ASP A 22 -9.74 6.64 16.70
C ASP A 22 -8.58 5.83 17.26
N LEU A 23 -8.87 4.82 18.10
CA LEU A 23 -7.84 3.97 18.71
C LEU A 23 -7.43 2.77 17.83
N ASN A 24 -7.66 2.86 16.52
CA ASN A 24 -7.34 1.77 15.61
C ASN A 24 -5.83 1.73 15.31
N VAL A 25 -5.07 1.15 16.22
CA VAL A 25 -3.61 0.99 16.17
C VAL A 25 -3.20 -0.34 15.56
N PRO A 26 -1.99 -0.46 14.95
CA PRO A 26 -1.45 -1.75 14.57
C PRO A 26 -1.21 -2.59 15.83
N LEU A 27 -2.01 -3.64 16.03
CA LEU A 27 -1.94 -4.56 17.16
C LEU A 27 -1.57 -5.96 16.64
N LYS A 28 -0.58 -6.60 17.25
CA LYS A 28 -0.18 -7.99 16.96
C LYS A 28 0.16 -8.69 18.26
N ASP A 29 -0.48 -9.82 18.55
CA ASP A 29 -0.26 -10.65 19.75
C ASP A 29 -0.35 -9.83 21.07
N GLY A 30 -1.28 -8.87 21.13
CA GLY A 30 -1.45 -7.95 22.26
C GLY A 30 -0.43 -6.82 22.35
N VAL A 31 0.54 -6.74 21.43
CA VAL A 31 1.58 -5.70 21.37
C VAL A 31 1.20 -4.62 20.36
N ILE A 32 1.26 -3.36 20.78
CA ILE A 32 0.98 -2.17 19.95
C ILE A 32 2.26 -1.77 19.22
N GLY A 33 2.23 -1.72 17.89
CA GLY A 33 3.38 -1.34 17.06
C GLY A 33 3.62 0.18 16.98
N ASP A 34 2.55 0.96 16.94
CA ASP A 34 2.56 2.43 16.92
C ASP A 34 1.38 2.95 17.75
N ASP A 35 1.69 3.73 18.79
CA ASP A 35 0.70 4.31 19.71
C ASP A 35 0.32 5.76 19.36
N GLY A 36 0.76 6.27 18.20
CA GLY A 36 0.51 7.65 17.77
C GLY A 36 -0.96 8.06 17.82
N ARG A 37 -1.88 7.14 17.48
CA ARG A 37 -3.33 7.40 17.56
C ARG A 37 -3.87 7.47 18.99
N ILE A 38 -3.32 6.68 19.91
CA ILE A 38 -3.69 6.75 21.33
C ILE A 38 -3.22 8.08 21.90
N ARG A 39 -1.97 8.47 21.58
CA ARG A 39 -1.40 9.76 21.98
C ARG A 39 -2.21 10.94 21.49
N ALA A 40 -2.74 10.86 20.27
CA ALA A 40 -3.50 11.92 19.64
C ALA A 40 -4.79 12.27 20.42
N SER A 41 -5.42 11.30 21.11
CA SER A 41 -6.61 11.52 21.94
C SER A 41 -6.31 11.95 23.38
N LEU A 42 -5.05 11.94 23.82
CA LEU A 42 -4.71 12.29 25.21
C LEU A 42 -5.13 13.72 25.59
N GLY A 43 -5.06 14.67 24.65
CA GLY A 43 -5.46 16.06 24.90
C GLY A 43 -6.92 16.17 25.32
N THR A 44 -7.83 15.58 24.55
CA THR A 44 -9.26 15.54 24.84
C THR A 44 -9.54 14.79 26.15
N LEU A 45 -8.94 13.61 26.33
CA LEU A 45 -9.19 12.78 27.51
C LEU A 45 -8.70 13.45 28.79
N THR A 46 -7.50 14.06 28.76
CA THR A 46 -6.95 14.78 29.93
C THR A 46 -7.83 15.96 30.31
N GLY A 47 -8.25 16.78 29.34
CA GLY A 47 -9.12 17.93 29.60
C GLY A 47 -10.47 17.54 30.22
N LEU A 48 -11.08 16.45 29.74
CA LEU A 48 -12.34 15.94 30.31
C LEU A 48 -12.15 15.43 31.75
N ARG A 49 -11.05 14.72 32.02
CA ARG A 49 -10.74 14.23 33.37
C ARG A 49 -10.49 15.37 34.35
N GLU A 50 -9.72 16.38 33.96
CA GLU A 50 -9.44 17.56 34.78
C GLU A 50 -10.71 18.39 35.05
N ALA A 51 -11.66 18.39 34.11
CA ALA A 51 -13.00 18.96 34.31
C ALA A 51 -13.89 18.13 35.26
N GLY A 52 -13.44 16.94 35.70
CA GLY A 52 -14.18 16.04 36.59
C GLY A 52 -15.23 15.19 35.90
N ALA A 53 -15.15 15.01 34.57
CA ALA A 53 -16.04 14.13 33.83
C ALA A 53 -15.72 12.65 34.11
N ARG A 54 -16.73 11.79 34.02
CA ARG A 54 -16.61 10.33 34.03
C ARG A 54 -16.52 9.88 32.59
N VAL A 55 -15.34 9.47 32.14
CA VAL A 55 -15.04 9.35 30.71
C VAL A 55 -15.29 7.93 30.22
N VAL A 56 -16.17 7.79 29.23
CA VAL A 56 -16.49 6.52 28.57
C VAL A 56 -15.90 6.52 27.16
N VAL A 57 -14.75 5.89 26.98
CA VAL A 57 -14.05 5.83 25.69
C VAL A 57 -14.60 4.69 24.86
N ILE A 58 -15.04 5.02 23.65
CA ILE A 58 -15.49 4.04 22.66
C ILE A 58 -14.63 4.13 21.40
N SER A 59 -14.27 2.97 20.86
CA SER A 59 -13.46 2.91 19.64
C SER A 59 -13.76 1.66 18.81
N HIS A 60 -13.11 1.59 17.66
CA HIS A 60 -13.01 0.37 16.88
C HIS A 60 -11.55 -0.05 16.76
N LEU A 61 -11.34 -1.34 16.52
CA LEU A 61 -10.04 -1.90 16.16
C LEU A 61 -10.21 -2.92 15.02
N GLY A 62 -9.44 -2.78 13.95
CA GLY A 62 -9.48 -3.69 12.80
C GLY A 62 -10.87 -3.81 12.17
N ARG A 63 -11.18 -5.02 11.69
CA ARG A 63 -12.47 -5.37 11.06
C ARG A 63 -12.90 -6.76 11.53
N PRO A 64 -13.40 -6.86 12.77
CA PRO A 64 -14.22 -8.01 13.15
C PRO A 64 -15.53 -7.88 12.35
N ASP A 65 -15.92 -8.93 11.64
CA ASP A 65 -17.13 -8.95 10.80
C ASP A 65 -18.39 -9.11 11.68
N GLY A 66 -18.56 -8.25 12.71
CA GLY A 66 -19.71 -8.27 13.62
C GLY A 66 -19.69 -9.39 14.65
N THR A 67 -18.53 -10.00 14.93
CA THR A 67 -18.37 -11.07 15.93
C THR A 67 -17.18 -10.77 16.86
N PRO A 68 -17.31 -11.02 18.18
CA PRO A 68 -16.20 -10.87 19.13
C PRO A 68 -15.02 -11.77 18.78
N ASP A 69 -13.82 -11.18 18.76
CA ASP A 69 -12.56 -11.87 18.48
C ASP A 69 -11.41 -11.20 19.26
N ASP A 70 -10.73 -11.96 20.11
CA ASP A 70 -9.69 -11.47 21.01
C ASP A 70 -8.57 -10.70 20.28
N LYS A 71 -8.27 -11.03 19.01
CA LYS A 71 -7.24 -10.32 18.23
C LYS A 71 -7.60 -8.86 17.96
N TYR A 72 -8.89 -8.54 17.99
CA TYR A 72 -9.44 -7.20 17.77
C TYR A 72 -9.97 -6.58 19.07
N SER A 73 -9.66 -7.17 20.24
CA SER A 73 -10.02 -6.58 21.53
C SER A 73 -9.26 -5.28 21.79
N LEU A 74 -9.94 -4.32 22.41
CA LEU A 74 -9.35 -3.05 22.86
C LEU A 74 -8.64 -3.16 24.21
N ARG A 75 -8.61 -4.34 24.86
CA ARG A 75 -7.97 -4.51 26.18
C ARG A 75 -6.50 -4.04 26.22
N PRO A 76 -5.61 -4.37 25.25
CA PRO A 76 -4.23 -3.89 25.27
C PRO A 76 -4.14 -2.38 25.05
N VAL A 77 -5.08 -1.82 24.29
CA VAL A 77 -5.18 -0.39 24.03
C VAL A 77 -5.59 0.36 25.31
N ALA A 78 -6.53 -0.18 26.09
CA ALA A 78 -6.93 0.37 27.38
C ALA A 78 -5.76 0.40 28.38
N ALA A 79 -4.98 -0.67 28.46
CA ALA A 79 -3.78 -0.72 29.30
C ALA A 79 -2.76 0.35 28.89
N ARG A 80 -2.46 0.46 27.58
CA ARG A 80 -1.54 1.48 27.07
C ARG A 80 -2.06 2.90 27.28
N LEU A 81 -3.36 3.12 27.16
CA LEU A 81 -3.98 4.41 27.45
C LEU A 81 -3.80 4.77 28.93
N GLY A 82 -3.95 3.82 29.86
CA GLY A 82 -3.69 4.04 31.28
C GLY A 82 -2.23 4.41 31.58
N GLU A 83 -1.27 3.72 30.95
CA GLU A 83 0.15 4.07 31.04
C GLU A 83 0.44 5.50 30.57
N LEU A 84 -0.19 5.93 29.48
CA LEU A 84 0.02 7.25 28.90
C LEU A 84 -0.69 8.37 29.68
N LEU A 85 -1.85 8.08 30.27
CA LEU A 85 -2.58 9.01 31.14
C LEU A 85 -2.00 9.08 32.56
N GLY A 86 -1.17 8.10 32.94
CA GLY A 86 -0.68 7.95 34.32
C GLY A 86 -1.81 7.69 35.31
N ALA A 87 -2.85 6.96 34.89
CA ALA A 87 -4.03 6.67 35.69
C ALA A 87 -4.60 5.29 35.37
N ASP A 88 -5.33 4.72 36.32
CA ASP A 88 -6.04 3.45 36.10
C ASP A 88 -7.18 3.68 35.10
N VAL A 89 -7.18 2.87 34.03
CA VAL A 89 -8.21 2.87 33.00
C VAL A 89 -8.95 1.54 33.08
N ALA A 90 -10.23 1.61 33.43
CA ALA A 90 -11.09 0.43 33.46
C ALA A 90 -11.36 -0.08 32.05
N PHE A 91 -11.67 -1.37 31.93
CA PHE A 91 -12.00 -1.99 30.65
C PHE A 91 -13.28 -2.83 30.80
N ALA A 92 -14.26 -2.58 29.94
CA ALA A 92 -15.46 -3.41 29.84
C ALA A 92 -15.29 -4.46 28.74
N SER A 93 -15.68 -5.70 29.01
CA SER A 93 -15.56 -6.82 28.05
C SER A 93 -16.68 -6.87 27.01
N ASP A 94 -17.65 -5.97 27.08
CA ASP A 94 -18.70 -5.78 26.09
C ASP A 94 -18.88 -4.27 25.79
N THR A 95 -19.79 -3.93 24.86
CA THR A 95 -20.02 -2.53 24.45
C THR A 95 -21.25 -1.90 25.09
N VAL A 96 -22.35 -2.65 25.23
CA VAL A 96 -23.65 -2.16 25.75
C VAL A 96 -24.31 -3.15 26.72
N GLY A 97 -23.60 -4.22 27.08
CA GLY A 97 -24.07 -5.29 27.95
C GLY A 97 -23.82 -5.00 29.43
N ASP A 98 -23.94 -6.04 30.25
CA ASP A 98 -23.82 -5.94 31.71
C ASP A 98 -22.42 -5.45 32.14
N SER A 99 -21.35 -5.84 31.41
CA SER A 99 -20.00 -5.40 31.75
C SER A 99 -19.81 -3.91 31.48
N ALA A 100 -20.31 -3.38 30.36
CA ALA A 100 -20.24 -1.95 30.06
C ALA A 100 -21.03 -1.14 31.08
N ARG A 101 -22.27 -1.55 31.39
CA ARG A 101 -23.13 -0.88 32.39
C ARG A 101 -22.45 -0.84 33.75
N ALA A 102 -21.99 -1.97 34.26
CA ALA A 102 -21.33 -2.06 35.57
C ALA A 102 -20.03 -1.22 35.62
N ALA A 103 -19.22 -1.25 34.56
CA ALA A 103 -17.97 -0.47 34.53
C ALA A 103 -18.23 1.04 34.47
N VAL A 104 -19.26 1.47 33.74
CA VAL A 104 -19.67 2.89 33.66
C VAL A 104 -20.28 3.37 34.98
N GLU A 105 -21.09 2.55 35.65
CA GLU A 105 -21.67 2.87 36.96
C GLU A 105 -20.61 3.00 38.05
N ALA A 106 -19.52 2.25 37.95
CA ALA A 106 -18.41 2.28 38.90
C ALA A 106 -17.48 3.51 38.75
N LEU A 107 -17.63 4.33 37.70
CA LEU A 107 -16.76 5.49 37.47
C LEU A 107 -16.93 6.57 38.55
N GLY A 108 -15.82 6.96 39.16
CA GLY A 108 -15.67 8.22 39.88
C GLY A 108 -15.34 9.39 38.94
N ASP A 109 -15.42 10.61 39.48
CA ASP A 109 -15.11 11.82 38.73
C ASP A 109 -13.64 11.84 38.31
N GLY A 110 -13.38 11.96 37.00
CA GLY A 110 -12.04 11.91 36.42
C GLY A 110 -11.56 10.50 36.05
N ASP A 111 -12.35 9.47 36.33
CA ASP A 111 -12.04 8.09 35.92
C ASP A 111 -12.34 7.89 34.44
N VAL A 112 -11.68 6.87 33.86
CA VAL A 112 -11.82 6.50 32.46
C VAL A 112 -12.12 5.01 32.35
N VAL A 113 -13.13 4.68 31.56
CA VAL A 113 -13.35 3.30 31.07
C VAL A 113 -13.21 3.27 29.56
N VAL A 114 -12.61 2.20 29.05
CA VAL A 114 -12.64 1.86 27.62
C VAL A 114 -13.61 0.70 27.43
N LEU A 115 -14.61 0.89 26.58
CA LEU A 115 -15.52 -0.20 26.19
C LEU A 115 -14.86 -1.07 25.12
N GLU A 116 -15.39 -2.28 24.95
CA GLU A 116 -14.90 -3.20 23.93
C GLU A 116 -15.15 -2.65 22.50
N ASN A 117 -14.52 -3.27 21.51
CA ASN A 117 -14.57 -2.90 20.11
C ASN A 117 -16.01 -2.82 19.56
N LEU A 118 -16.43 -1.60 19.19
CA LEU A 118 -17.77 -1.34 18.63
C LEU A 118 -18.11 -2.19 17.40
N ARG A 119 -17.10 -2.64 16.63
CA ARG A 119 -17.32 -3.47 15.44
C ARG A 119 -17.61 -4.94 15.77
N PHE A 120 -17.62 -5.34 17.04
CA PHE A 120 -18.19 -6.63 17.45
C PHE A 120 -19.73 -6.65 17.34
N HIS A 121 -20.36 -5.49 17.17
CA HIS A 121 -21.78 -5.37 16.84
C HIS A 121 -21.91 -5.03 15.35
N ALA A 122 -22.57 -5.90 14.58
CA ALA A 122 -22.80 -5.68 13.14
C ALA A 122 -23.59 -4.38 12.89
N GLU A 123 -24.41 -3.99 13.86
CA GLU A 123 -25.25 -2.79 13.89
C GLU A 123 -24.44 -1.50 13.74
N GLU A 124 -23.18 -1.46 14.23
CA GLU A 124 -22.30 -0.29 14.13
C GLU A 124 -22.08 0.16 12.68
N THR A 125 -22.00 -0.80 11.75
CA THR A 125 -21.70 -0.55 10.33
C THR A 125 -22.85 -0.86 9.38
N SER A 126 -24.04 -1.14 9.92
CA SER A 126 -25.22 -1.48 9.14
C SER A 126 -25.57 -0.39 8.12
N LYS A 127 -26.01 -0.79 6.93
CA LYS A 127 -26.55 0.14 5.92
C LYS A 127 -27.95 0.64 6.30
N ASP A 128 -28.68 -0.11 7.12
CA ASP A 128 -30.00 0.27 7.63
C ASP A 128 -29.88 1.30 8.76
N GLU A 129 -30.53 2.44 8.59
CA GLU A 129 -30.54 3.53 9.56
C GLU A 129 -31.24 3.16 10.87
N THR A 130 -32.32 2.39 10.82
CA THR A 130 -33.08 1.98 12.00
C THR A 130 -32.23 1.09 12.90
N VAL A 131 -31.47 0.16 12.29
CA VAL A 131 -30.54 -0.73 12.99
C VAL A 131 -29.41 0.06 13.63
N ARG A 132 -28.79 0.99 12.90
CA ARG A 132 -27.73 1.85 13.47
C ARG A 132 -28.25 2.71 14.62
N ARG A 133 -29.47 3.25 14.49
CA ARG A 133 -30.09 4.08 15.53
C ARG A 133 -30.34 3.31 16.82
N GLY A 134 -30.87 2.08 16.73
CA GLY A 134 -31.09 1.25 17.92
C GLY A 134 -29.80 0.94 18.70
N PHE A 135 -28.69 0.70 18.01
CA PHE A 135 -27.40 0.52 18.67
C PHE A 135 -26.85 1.84 19.27
N ALA A 136 -27.03 2.96 18.57
CA ALA A 136 -26.66 4.27 19.11
C ALA A 136 -27.48 4.68 20.34
N GLU A 137 -28.76 4.34 20.40
CA GLU A 137 -29.62 4.54 21.59
C GLU A 137 -29.10 3.71 22.78
N SER A 138 -28.69 2.46 22.54
CA SER A 138 -28.10 1.61 23.58
C SER A 138 -26.78 2.18 24.11
N LEU A 139 -25.93 2.74 23.23
CA LEU A 139 -24.73 3.45 23.65
C LEU A 139 -25.06 4.74 24.40
N ALA A 140 -26.11 5.45 24.02
CA ALA A 140 -26.52 6.70 24.64
C ALA A 140 -26.95 6.52 26.10
N GLU A 141 -27.44 5.35 26.52
CA GLU A 141 -27.73 5.05 27.93
C GLU A 141 -26.50 5.14 28.85
N LEU A 142 -25.31 4.97 28.28
CA LEU A 142 -24.03 4.97 29.01
C LEU A 142 -23.47 6.39 29.25
N GLY A 143 -24.11 7.44 28.74
CA GLY A 143 -23.59 8.80 28.87
C GLY A 143 -24.62 9.91 28.81
N ASP A 144 -24.24 11.08 29.32
CA ASP A 144 -25.06 12.29 29.35
C ASP A 144 -24.69 13.25 28.21
N ALA A 145 -23.47 13.11 27.65
CA ALA A 145 -22.98 13.89 26.52
C ALA A 145 -22.01 13.07 25.64
N PHE A 146 -21.81 13.52 24.41
CA PHE A 146 -20.94 12.88 23.42
C PHE A 146 -19.85 13.82 22.90
N VAL A 147 -18.62 13.33 22.82
CA VAL A 147 -17.47 14.03 22.23
C VAL A 147 -16.91 13.19 21.10
N SER A 148 -16.87 13.76 19.90
CA SER A 148 -16.22 13.14 18.73
C SER A 148 -14.76 13.58 18.66
N ASP A 149 -13.82 12.64 18.74
CA ASP A 149 -12.38 12.93 18.82
C ASP A 149 -11.55 12.08 17.83
N GLY A 150 -12.17 11.62 16.74
CA GLY A 150 -11.52 10.83 15.69
C GLY A 150 -11.76 11.39 14.29
N PHE A 151 -10.88 12.26 13.80
CA PHE A 151 -10.99 12.82 12.43
C PHE A 151 -10.95 11.72 11.35
N GLY A 152 -10.21 10.63 11.57
CA GLY A 152 -10.15 9.49 10.66
C GLY A 152 -11.44 8.67 10.53
N VAL A 153 -12.47 8.95 11.33
CA VAL A 153 -13.76 8.23 11.28
C VAL A 153 -14.96 9.11 10.91
N VAL A 154 -14.86 10.45 10.97
CA VAL A 154 -16.02 11.35 10.78
C VAL A 154 -16.61 11.35 9.37
N HIS A 155 -15.87 10.85 8.37
CA HIS A 155 -16.39 10.69 7.01
C HIS A 155 -17.29 9.47 6.82
N ARG A 156 -17.58 8.71 7.89
CA ARG A 156 -18.39 7.50 7.83
C ARG A 156 -19.70 7.69 8.59
N LYS A 157 -20.82 7.33 7.94
CA LYS A 157 -22.14 7.26 8.58
C LYS A 157 -22.28 5.95 9.36
N GLN A 158 -21.86 5.95 10.62
CA GLN A 158 -21.88 4.79 11.54
C GLN A 158 -22.68 5.11 12.80
N ALA A 159 -23.11 4.09 13.57
CA ALA A 159 -23.91 4.29 14.77
C ALA A 159 -23.18 5.17 15.80
N SER A 160 -21.94 4.81 16.14
CA SER A 160 -21.10 5.53 17.12
C SER A 160 -20.56 6.90 16.66
N VAL A 161 -20.69 7.22 15.36
CA VAL A 161 -20.12 8.44 14.75
C VAL A 161 -21.22 9.45 14.43
N PHE A 162 -22.28 9.00 13.76
CA PHE A 162 -23.32 9.87 13.23
C PHE A 162 -24.58 9.81 14.09
N GLU A 163 -25.14 8.61 14.30
CA GLU A 163 -26.43 8.47 14.99
C GLU A 163 -26.31 8.84 16.48
N LEU A 164 -25.24 8.43 17.15
CA LEU A 164 -24.98 8.79 18.56
C LEU A 164 -24.79 10.30 18.76
N ALA A 165 -24.15 10.97 17.81
CA ALA A 165 -23.99 12.42 17.84
C ALA A 165 -25.32 13.18 17.72
N SER A 166 -26.33 12.56 17.10
CA SER A 166 -27.70 13.07 17.05
C SER A 166 -28.53 12.73 18.29
N ALA A 167 -28.20 11.64 18.98
CA ALA A 167 -28.94 11.16 20.16
C ALA A 167 -28.58 11.92 21.45
N LEU A 168 -27.33 12.39 21.59
CA LEU A 168 -26.84 13.09 22.78
C LEU A 168 -26.39 14.54 22.49
N PRO A 169 -26.34 15.43 23.50
CA PRO A 169 -25.60 16.68 23.41
C PRO A 169 -24.16 16.42 22.95
N SER A 170 -23.81 16.91 21.77
CA SER A 170 -22.57 16.52 21.08
C SER A 170 -21.62 17.69 20.80
N ALA A 171 -20.32 17.42 20.97
CA ALA A 171 -19.24 18.36 20.71
C ALA A 171 -18.06 17.68 19.98
N ALA A 172 -17.18 18.48 19.39
CA ALA A 172 -15.89 18.05 18.87
C ALA A 172 -14.83 18.09 19.97
N GLY A 173 -14.00 17.04 20.02
CA GLY A 173 -12.79 16.98 20.83
C GLY A 173 -11.68 17.84 20.25
N SER A 174 -10.59 17.98 21.01
CA SER A 174 -9.47 18.87 20.64
C SER A 174 -8.82 18.46 19.32
N LEU A 175 -8.80 17.17 18.98
CA LEU A 175 -8.22 16.70 17.72
C LEU A 175 -9.03 17.19 16.53
N ILE A 176 -10.35 16.98 16.55
CA ILE A 176 -11.24 17.44 15.47
C ILE A 176 -11.26 18.97 15.39
N ALA A 177 -11.30 19.66 16.54
CA ALA A 177 -11.26 21.11 16.56
C ALA A 177 -9.98 21.67 15.92
N SER A 178 -8.83 21.09 16.25
CA SER A 178 -7.53 21.51 15.70
C SER A 178 -7.43 21.26 14.20
N GLU A 179 -7.87 20.08 13.73
CA GLU A 179 -7.89 19.74 12.29
C GLU A 179 -8.82 20.69 11.51
N LEU A 180 -10.00 20.99 12.05
CA LEU A 180 -10.93 21.93 11.42
C LEU A 180 -10.41 23.37 11.44
N GLU A 181 -9.71 23.80 12.49
CA GLU A 181 -9.08 25.13 12.53
C GLU A 181 -7.97 25.26 11.48
N VAL A 182 -7.17 24.22 11.27
CA VAL A 182 -6.18 24.20 10.19
C VAL A 182 -6.87 24.25 8.83
N LEU A 183 -7.90 23.44 8.63
CA LEU A 183 -8.65 23.43 7.37
C LEU A 183 -9.30 24.78 7.10
N ASP A 184 -10.02 25.36 8.06
CA ASP A 184 -10.68 26.66 7.93
C ASP A 184 -9.68 27.78 7.61
N ARG A 185 -8.52 27.79 8.29
CA ARG A 185 -7.42 28.72 7.96
C ARG A 185 -6.90 28.53 6.54
N LEU A 186 -6.86 27.31 6.02
CA LEU A 186 -6.34 27.03 4.68
C LEU A 186 -7.40 27.18 3.58
N THR A 187 -8.69 27.10 3.91
CA THR A 187 -9.78 27.13 2.92
C THR A 187 -10.60 28.41 2.95
N GLU A 188 -10.92 28.96 4.12
CA GLU A 188 -11.81 30.12 4.23
C GLU A 188 -11.04 31.43 4.46
N ASN A 189 -10.07 31.44 5.38
CA ASN A 189 -9.32 32.64 5.77
C ASN A 189 -7.79 32.51 5.65
N PRO A 190 -7.23 32.22 4.45
CA PRO A 190 -5.80 32.04 4.30
C PRO A 190 -5.02 33.34 4.46
N GLU A 191 -3.95 33.29 5.25
CA GLU A 191 -2.96 34.36 5.30
C GLU A 191 -2.28 34.52 3.94
N ARG A 192 -2.22 35.76 3.44
CA ARG A 192 -1.63 36.07 2.14
C ARG A 192 -0.17 36.53 2.28
N PRO A 193 0.75 36.13 1.38
CA PRO A 193 0.49 35.34 0.16
C PRO A 193 0.28 33.85 0.44
N TYR A 194 -0.86 33.32 0.00
CA TYR A 194 -1.22 31.93 0.12
C TYR A 194 -0.73 31.16 -1.11
N THR A 195 0.33 30.38 -0.89
CA THR A 195 0.93 29.55 -1.94
C THR A 195 0.62 28.09 -1.72
N VAL A 196 0.08 27.42 -2.74
CA VAL A 196 -0.13 25.97 -2.73
C VAL A 196 0.82 25.31 -3.71
N VAL A 197 1.40 24.18 -3.30
CA VAL A 197 2.22 23.33 -4.16
C VAL A 197 1.42 22.08 -4.49
N LEU A 198 1.21 21.85 -5.79
CA LEU A 198 0.57 20.64 -6.31
C LEU A 198 1.56 19.85 -7.16
N GLY A 199 1.57 18.55 -6.93
CA GLY A 199 2.32 17.61 -7.75
C GLY A 199 1.57 16.29 -7.87
N GLY A 200 2.17 15.37 -8.61
CA GLY A 200 1.60 14.07 -8.91
C GLY A 200 1.85 13.68 -10.36
N SER A 201 1.60 12.42 -10.69
CA SER A 201 1.79 11.89 -12.05
C SER A 201 0.68 12.29 -13.03
N LYS A 202 -0.52 12.60 -12.53
CA LYS A 202 -1.71 12.91 -13.32
C LYS A 202 -2.34 14.22 -12.88
N VAL A 203 -2.71 15.05 -13.85
CA VAL A 203 -3.48 16.28 -13.62
C VAL A 203 -4.95 15.97 -13.32
N SER A 204 -5.52 14.89 -13.90
CA SER A 204 -6.91 14.48 -13.71
C SER A 204 -7.30 14.30 -12.24
N ASP A 205 -6.42 13.70 -11.44
CA ASP A 205 -6.58 13.49 -10.00
C ASP A 205 -6.60 14.80 -9.17
N LYS A 206 -6.29 15.94 -9.79
CA LYS A 206 -6.07 17.23 -9.12
C LYS A 206 -6.92 18.36 -9.72
N LEU A 207 -7.67 18.14 -10.80
CA LEU A 207 -8.51 19.18 -11.42
C LEU A 207 -9.51 19.79 -10.44
N GLY A 208 -10.24 18.94 -9.71
CA GLY A 208 -11.20 19.41 -8.70
C GLY A 208 -10.55 20.24 -7.59
N VAL A 209 -9.31 19.89 -7.20
CA VAL A 209 -8.53 20.63 -6.21
C VAL A 209 -8.07 21.98 -6.79
N ILE A 210 -7.58 22.00 -8.02
CA ILE A 210 -7.16 23.23 -8.72
C ILE A 210 -8.35 24.18 -8.85
N GLY A 211 -9.48 23.72 -9.38
CA GLY A 211 -10.68 24.53 -9.55
C GLY A 211 -11.20 25.11 -8.23
N HIS A 212 -11.09 24.36 -7.13
CA HIS A 212 -11.50 24.86 -5.80
C HIS A 212 -10.49 25.87 -5.20
N LEU A 213 -9.20 25.73 -5.51
CA LEU A 213 -8.14 26.57 -4.94
C LEU A 213 -7.87 27.85 -5.73
N LEU A 214 -8.08 27.87 -7.04
CA LEU A 214 -7.82 29.05 -7.89
C LEU A 214 -8.47 30.34 -7.35
N PRO A 215 -9.71 30.35 -6.83
CA PRO A 215 -10.30 31.57 -6.26
C PRO A 215 -9.63 32.04 -4.95
N ARG A 216 -8.83 31.20 -4.29
CA ARG A 216 -8.37 31.38 -2.91
C ARG A 216 -6.87 31.60 -2.77
N VAL A 217 -6.06 31.05 -3.68
CA VAL A 217 -4.59 31.13 -3.62
C VAL A 217 -4.03 32.36 -4.33
N ASP A 218 -2.88 32.86 -3.89
CA ASP A 218 -2.11 33.89 -4.61
C ASP A 218 -1.15 33.27 -5.62
N SER A 219 -0.68 32.05 -5.34
CA SER A 219 0.26 31.33 -6.20
C SER A 219 0.04 29.82 -6.14
N LEU A 220 0.17 29.18 -7.29
CA LEU A 220 0.05 27.74 -7.45
C LEU A 220 1.32 27.22 -8.11
N LEU A 221 2.10 26.42 -7.38
CA LEU A 221 3.30 25.77 -7.92
C LEU A 221 2.91 24.38 -8.43
N ILE A 222 3.24 24.09 -9.69
CA ILE A 222 2.94 22.80 -10.31
C ILE A 222 4.24 22.02 -10.51
N GLY A 223 4.30 20.76 -10.10
CA GLY A 223 5.44 19.87 -10.34
C GLY A 223 5.01 18.43 -10.60
N GLY A 224 5.98 17.51 -10.70
CA GLY A 224 5.71 16.11 -11.06
C GLY A 224 5.22 15.93 -12.50
N GLY A 225 4.68 14.76 -12.82
CA GLY A 225 4.21 14.42 -14.18
C GLY A 225 3.11 15.36 -14.71
N MET A 226 2.24 15.88 -13.85
CA MET A 226 1.19 16.82 -14.27
C MET A 226 1.74 18.13 -14.88
N LEU A 227 3.01 18.47 -14.63
CA LEU A 227 3.69 19.62 -15.24
C LEU A 227 3.61 19.59 -16.78
N PHE A 228 3.80 18.43 -17.40
CA PHE A 228 3.93 18.37 -18.85
C PHE A 228 2.60 18.63 -19.56
N THR A 229 1.46 18.31 -18.94
CA THR A 229 0.14 18.75 -19.43
C THR A 229 0.01 20.27 -19.39
N PHE A 230 0.54 20.94 -18.36
CA PHE A 230 0.59 22.42 -18.30
C PHE A 230 1.52 23.03 -19.36
N LEU A 231 2.69 22.44 -19.59
CA LEU A 231 3.61 22.89 -20.63
C LEU A 231 3.01 22.70 -22.04
N LYS A 232 2.34 21.57 -22.29
CA LYS A 232 1.63 21.32 -23.55
C LYS A 232 0.46 22.29 -23.74
N ALA A 233 -0.27 22.62 -22.66
CA ALA A 233 -1.32 23.65 -22.68
C ALA A 233 -0.79 25.05 -23.04
N GLN A 234 0.48 25.36 -22.69
CA GLN A 234 1.18 26.58 -23.10
C GLN A 234 1.75 26.54 -24.53
N GLY A 235 1.57 25.42 -25.24
CA GLY A 235 2.05 25.25 -26.62
C GLY A 235 3.51 24.77 -26.73
N HIS A 236 4.09 24.24 -25.64
CA HIS A 236 5.43 23.67 -25.66
C HIS A 236 5.40 22.18 -26.02
N GLU A 237 6.44 21.74 -26.72
CA GLU A 237 6.66 20.32 -26.97
C GLU A 237 7.33 19.65 -25.77
N VAL A 238 6.76 18.50 -25.36
CA VAL A 238 7.12 17.81 -24.11
C VAL A 238 7.76 16.44 -24.33
N GLY A 239 8.09 16.09 -25.58
CA GLY A 239 8.62 14.78 -25.94
C GLY A 239 7.69 13.65 -25.51
N ALA A 240 8.26 12.60 -24.93
CA ALA A 240 7.53 11.44 -24.42
C ALA A 240 7.07 11.59 -22.95
N SER A 241 7.23 12.78 -22.36
CA SER A 241 6.86 13.03 -20.96
C SER A 241 5.38 12.78 -20.68
N LEU A 242 5.03 12.47 -19.42
CA LEU A 242 3.65 12.15 -19.01
C LEU A 242 2.66 13.27 -19.39
N LEU A 243 1.82 13.00 -20.39
CA LEU A 243 0.84 13.94 -20.93
C LEU A 243 -0.56 13.33 -20.88
N GLU A 244 -1.52 14.06 -20.32
CA GLU A 244 -2.95 13.76 -20.41
C GLU A 244 -3.56 14.67 -21.49
N GLU A 245 -3.53 14.23 -22.75
CA GLU A 245 -3.97 15.01 -23.92
C GLU A 245 -5.43 15.47 -23.80
N ASP A 246 -6.30 14.61 -23.24
CA ASP A 246 -7.71 14.87 -23.01
C ASP A 246 -7.97 15.98 -21.98
N GLN A 247 -6.95 16.32 -21.16
CA GLN A 247 -7.05 17.35 -20.12
C GLN A 247 -6.40 18.68 -20.53
N VAL A 248 -5.77 18.77 -21.71
CA VAL A 248 -5.06 19.98 -22.17
C VAL A 248 -5.99 21.20 -22.25
N GLU A 249 -7.20 21.03 -22.80
CA GLU A 249 -8.17 22.13 -22.89
C GLU A 249 -8.67 22.59 -21.52
N THR A 250 -8.86 21.67 -20.57
CA THR A 250 -9.21 22.00 -19.19
C THR A 250 -8.09 22.79 -18.51
N VAL A 251 -6.84 22.38 -18.70
CA VAL A 251 -5.67 23.08 -18.16
C VAL A 251 -5.50 24.47 -18.78
N LYS A 252 -5.75 24.64 -20.09
CA LYS A 252 -5.82 25.98 -20.71
C LYS A 252 -6.89 26.85 -20.04
N GLY A 253 -8.05 26.30 -19.72
CA GLY A 253 -9.09 26.97 -18.96
C GLY A 253 -8.59 27.46 -17.59
N TYR A 254 -7.88 26.61 -16.85
CA TYR A 254 -7.29 27.00 -15.56
C TYR A 254 -6.17 28.03 -15.68
N LEU A 255 -5.34 27.98 -16.73
CA LEU A 255 -4.33 29.00 -17.00
C LEU A 255 -4.97 30.37 -17.28
N ALA A 256 -6.05 30.40 -18.08
CA ALA A 256 -6.80 31.61 -18.37
C ALA A 256 -7.52 32.15 -17.13
N GLU A 257 -8.17 31.28 -16.35
CA GLU A 257 -8.84 31.66 -15.10
C GLU A 257 -7.83 32.21 -14.07
N ALA A 258 -6.64 31.61 -13.97
CA ALA A 258 -5.59 32.10 -13.10
C ALA A 258 -5.11 33.50 -13.52
N GLU A 259 -4.95 33.76 -14.82
CA GLU A 259 -4.60 35.07 -15.36
C GLU A 259 -5.68 36.12 -15.05
N GLU A 260 -6.97 35.79 -15.29
CA GLU A 260 -8.12 36.65 -14.98
C GLU A 260 -8.16 37.03 -13.50
N ARG A 261 -7.88 36.07 -12.62
CA ARG A 261 -7.90 36.25 -11.16
C ARG A 261 -6.62 36.84 -10.58
N GLY A 262 -5.57 37.04 -11.39
CA GLY A 262 -4.26 37.47 -10.91
C GLY A 262 -3.52 36.43 -10.06
N VAL A 263 -3.90 35.15 -10.17
CA VAL A 263 -3.26 34.03 -9.49
C VAL A 263 -2.00 33.64 -10.26
N LYS A 264 -0.88 33.54 -9.56
CA LYS A 264 0.38 33.17 -10.20
C LYS A 264 0.55 31.67 -10.28
N ILE A 265 0.30 31.07 -11.44
CA ILE A 265 0.75 29.70 -11.72
C ILE A 265 2.25 29.70 -12.01
N VAL A 266 3.01 28.98 -11.20
CA VAL A 266 4.47 28.87 -11.29
C VAL A 266 4.82 27.47 -11.77
N LEU A 267 5.37 27.39 -12.97
CA LEU A 267 5.93 26.18 -13.53
C LEU A 267 7.47 26.17 -13.36
N PRO A 268 8.10 25.01 -13.17
CA PRO A 268 9.55 24.83 -13.24
C PRO A 268 10.13 25.40 -14.53
N THR A 269 11.29 26.05 -14.42
CA THR A 269 11.98 26.67 -15.57
C THR A 269 12.90 25.71 -16.31
N ASP A 270 13.39 24.71 -15.61
CA ASP A 270 14.18 23.61 -16.14
C ASP A 270 13.66 22.29 -15.59
N VAL A 271 13.97 21.22 -16.30
CA VAL A 271 13.56 19.85 -16.02
C VAL A 271 14.74 18.92 -16.29
N VAL A 272 14.78 17.81 -15.57
CA VAL A 272 15.68 16.70 -15.86
C VAL A 272 15.02 15.83 -16.92
N VAL A 273 15.62 15.78 -18.10
CA VAL A 273 15.17 14.95 -19.23
C VAL A 273 16.09 13.75 -19.36
N ALA A 274 15.50 12.58 -19.44
CA ALA A 274 16.19 11.32 -19.68
C ALA A 274 15.81 10.74 -21.05
N ASP A 275 16.71 9.95 -21.64
CA ASP A 275 16.47 9.19 -22.88
C ASP A 275 15.68 7.88 -22.66
N GLY A 276 15.41 7.53 -21.40
CA GLY A 276 14.62 6.38 -21.00
C GLY A 276 14.19 6.45 -19.54
N PHE A 277 13.24 5.60 -19.16
CA PHE A 277 12.79 5.46 -17.77
C PHE A 277 13.58 4.33 -17.09
N SER A 278 14.78 4.65 -16.60
CA SER A 278 15.61 3.71 -15.83
C SER A 278 16.59 4.48 -14.93
N ALA A 279 17.10 3.82 -13.88
CA ALA A 279 18.05 4.45 -12.95
C ALA A 279 19.38 4.87 -13.61
N ASP A 280 19.78 4.19 -14.70
CA ASP A 280 21.02 4.42 -15.44
C ASP A 280 20.81 5.25 -16.72
N ALA A 281 19.58 5.74 -16.96
CA ALA A 281 19.27 6.50 -18.17
C ALA A 281 20.17 7.73 -18.30
N ALA A 282 20.66 7.97 -19.52
CA ALA A 282 21.41 9.18 -19.78
C ALA A 282 20.44 10.35 -19.63
N HIS A 283 20.82 11.31 -18.80
CA HIS A 283 19.97 12.44 -18.48
C HIS A 283 20.76 13.74 -18.57
N GLU A 284 20.02 14.80 -18.84
CA GLU A 284 20.52 16.16 -18.80
C GLU A 284 19.48 17.10 -18.24
N VAL A 285 19.94 18.27 -17.80
CA VAL A 285 19.05 19.36 -17.40
C VAL A 285 18.88 20.28 -18.60
N THR A 286 17.65 20.45 -19.06
CA THR A 286 17.29 21.41 -20.11
C THR A 286 16.18 22.35 -19.63
N ARG A 287 15.87 23.37 -20.43
CA ARG A 287 14.72 24.23 -20.16
C ARG A 287 13.42 23.42 -20.30
N ALA A 288 12.44 23.73 -19.45
CA ALA A 288 11.14 23.05 -19.46
C ALA A 288 10.41 23.14 -20.82
N ASP A 289 10.67 24.20 -21.61
CA ASP A 289 10.09 24.42 -22.93
C ASP A 289 10.96 23.94 -24.10
N ALA A 290 12.05 23.22 -23.83
CA ALA A 290 13.02 22.77 -24.83
C ALA A 290 13.38 21.29 -24.68
N ILE A 291 12.43 20.46 -24.23
CA ILE A 291 12.63 19.03 -23.97
C ILE A 291 13.10 18.31 -25.25
N GLU A 292 12.43 18.55 -26.38
CA GLU A 292 12.81 17.93 -27.67
C GLU A 292 14.11 18.49 -28.27
N GLY A 293 14.67 19.56 -27.71
CA GLY A 293 15.97 20.09 -28.12
C GLY A 293 17.16 19.31 -27.55
N THR A 294 16.91 18.34 -26.66
CA THR A 294 17.92 17.44 -26.12
C THR A 294 18.31 16.36 -27.13
N PRO A 295 19.49 15.72 -27.01
CA PRO A 295 19.83 14.47 -27.67
C PRO A 295 18.75 13.38 -27.66
N ALA A 296 17.88 13.35 -26.64
CA ALA A 296 16.77 12.41 -26.58
C ALA A 296 15.63 12.75 -27.58
N GLY A 297 15.58 13.99 -28.09
CA GLY A 297 14.61 14.45 -29.07
C GLY A 297 13.16 14.25 -28.60
N ALA A 298 12.27 13.89 -29.54
CA ALA A 298 10.87 13.56 -29.25
C ALA A 298 10.68 12.37 -28.29
N LYS A 299 11.74 11.58 -28.02
CA LYS A 299 11.71 10.48 -27.04
C LYS A 299 12.07 10.91 -25.62
N GLY A 300 12.48 12.17 -25.41
CA GLY A 300 12.88 12.68 -24.11
C GLY A 300 11.76 12.62 -23.08
N LEU A 301 12.09 12.13 -21.88
CA LEU A 301 11.19 11.99 -20.74
C LEU A 301 11.59 12.97 -19.64
N GLY A 302 10.75 13.94 -19.32
CA GLY A 302 10.91 14.76 -18.14
C GLY A 302 10.54 13.97 -16.88
N LEU A 303 11.49 13.78 -15.97
CA LEU A 303 11.33 12.92 -14.78
C LEU A 303 11.41 13.68 -13.46
N ASP A 304 12.06 14.84 -13.44
CA ASP A 304 12.15 15.68 -12.26
C ASP A 304 12.25 17.16 -12.63
N ILE A 305 12.02 18.03 -11.66
CA ILE A 305 12.28 19.46 -11.80
C ILE A 305 13.79 19.71 -11.83
N GLY A 306 14.21 20.69 -12.62
CA GLY A 306 15.62 21.07 -12.69
C GLY A 306 16.10 21.75 -11.41
N PRO A 307 17.44 21.85 -11.23
CA PRO A 307 18.05 22.42 -10.03
C PRO A 307 17.89 23.95 -9.95
N ARG A 308 17.42 24.64 -11.00
CA ARG A 308 17.18 26.08 -10.91
C ARG A 308 15.86 26.33 -10.19
N PRO A 309 15.86 27.17 -9.14
CA PRO A 309 14.62 27.61 -8.56
C PRO A 309 13.80 28.34 -9.64
N PRO A 310 12.48 28.10 -9.74
CA PRO A 310 11.64 28.72 -10.76
C PRO A 310 11.82 30.24 -10.72
N THR A 311 12.39 30.82 -11.77
CA THR A 311 12.78 32.23 -11.76
C THR A 311 11.55 33.12 -11.68
N ARG A 312 11.49 33.96 -10.64
CA ARG A 312 10.58 35.11 -10.56
C ARG A 312 10.95 36.08 -11.68
N SER A 313 10.07 36.29 -12.66
CA SER A 313 10.28 37.28 -13.73
C SER A 313 10.61 38.65 -13.12
N ARG A 314 11.82 39.16 -13.40
CA ARG A 314 12.26 40.51 -13.01
C ARG A 314 11.82 41.52 -14.07
N ARG A 315 10.62 42.05 -13.91
CA ARG A 315 10.16 43.39 -14.31
C ARG A 315 9.11 43.75 -13.26
N SER A 316 9.23 44.72 -12.36
CA SER A 316 9.93 46.02 -12.30
C SER A 316 10.15 46.42 -10.82
N SER A 317 11.09 47.35 -10.59
CA SER A 317 11.36 48.14 -9.37
C SER A 317 11.82 47.46 -8.06
N ALA A 318 13.14 47.57 -7.85
CA ALA A 318 13.88 47.88 -6.61
C ALA A 318 13.28 47.53 -5.23
N ALA A 319 13.79 46.45 -4.62
CA ALA A 319 14.49 46.49 -3.32
C ALA A 319 15.21 45.15 -3.12
N ARG A 320 16.54 45.17 -2.98
CA ARG A 320 17.32 44.02 -2.51
C ARG A 320 17.53 44.15 -1.00
N PRO A 321 17.62 43.02 -0.29
CA PRO A 321 18.94 42.69 0.24
C PRO A 321 19.45 41.34 -0.28
N ARG A 322 20.78 41.30 -0.48
CA ARG A 322 21.59 40.12 -0.83
C ARG A 322 21.39 39.00 0.20
N CYS A 323 21.20 37.77 -0.27
CA CYS A 323 21.58 36.57 0.47
C CYS A 323 22.76 35.92 -0.24
N SER A 324 23.94 36.03 0.35
CA SER A 324 25.12 35.21 0.11
C SER A 324 25.04 33.98 1.01
N GLY A 325 25.07 32.79 0.43
CA GLY A 325 25.07 31.53 1.18
C GLY A 325 24.71 30.36 0.28
N THR A 326 25.73 29.73 -0.29
CA THR A 326 25.67 28.47 -1.02
C THR A 326 25.37 27.31 -0.05
N GLY A 327 24.33 26.53 -0.35
CA GLY A 327 24.04 25.24 0.29
C GLY A 327 23.24 24.37 -0.67
N PRO A 328 23.61 23.09 -0.90
CA PRO A 328 22.96 22.24 -1.88
C PRO A 328 21.55 21.85 -1.42
N TRP A 329 20.58 21.97 -2.32
CA TRP A 329 19.26 21.35 -2.18
C TRP A 329 19.37 20.01 -2.88
N ALA A 330 19.61 18.95 -2.10
CA ALA A 330 19.72 17.58 -2.57
C ALA A 330 18.81 16.70 -1.73
N SER A 331 18.21 15.69 -2.36
CA SER A 331 17.84 14.46 -1.71
C SER A 331 19.11 13.78 -1.18
N SER A 332 19.08 13.40 0.10
CA SER A 332 20.12 12.59 0.70
C SER A 332 19.96 11.13 0.25
N SER A 333 20.86 10.66 -0.63
CA SER A 333 21.42 9.29 -0.61
C SER A 333 22.46 9.03 -1.71
N TRP A 334 23.32 9.99 -2.09
CA TRP A 334 24.35 9.72 -3.11
C TRP A 334 25.75 10.11 -2.59
N SER A 335 26.48 9.11 -2.13
CA SER A 335 27.90 9.22 -1.77
C SER A 335 28.77 9.14 -3.02
N ARG A 336 29.43 10.25 -3.40
CA ARG A 336 30.62 10.20 -4.27
C ARG A 336 31.87 9.99 -3.41
N SER A 337 32.53 8.87 -3.63
CA SER A 337 33.85 8.52 -3.12
C SER A 337 34.92 9.48 -3.65
N ARG A 338 35.77 10.05 -2.78
CA ARG A 338 37.11 10.57 -3.13
C ARG A 338 38.10 10.38 -1.96
N PRO A 339 39.42 10.27 -2.22
CA PRO A 339 40.35 9.53 -1.38
C PRO A 339 40.90 10.32 -0.17
N ALA A 340 41.24 9.53 0.86
CA ALA A 340 42.02 9.77 2.07
C ALA A 340 42.69 11.15 2.32
N ARG A 341 42.42 11.75 3.50
CA ARG A 341 43.38 11.89 4.63
C ARG A 341 42.78 12.64 5.84
N ARG A 342 43.06 12.08 7.03
CA ARG A 342 43.18 12.66 8.40
C ARG A 342 41.94 13.09 9.22
N ARG A 343 41.62 12.21 10.19
CA ARG A 343 41.35 12.39 11.65
C ARG A 343 40.78 13.73 12.14
N SER A 344 39.57 13.68 12.72
CA SER A 344 39.35 13.85 14.17
C SER A 344 37.90 13.50 14.56
N ARG A 345 37.72 13.03 15.81
CA ARG A 345 36.48 12.52 16.41
C ARG A 345 35.49 13.63 16.73
N MET A 346 34.20 13.41 16.44
CA MET A 346 33.11 13.96 17.27
C MET A 346 31.87 13.04 17.18
N ARG A 347 31.35 12.65 18.35
CA ARG A 347 30.10 11.90 18.56
C ARG A 347 28.91 12.86 18.44
N SER A 348 27.84 12.48 17.74
CA SER A 348 26.49 12.96 18.02
C SER A 348 25.42 11.97 17.52
N ARG A 349 24.34 11.86 18.31
CA ARG A 349 23.14 11.04 18.12
C ARG A 349 22.45 11.34 16.77
N ALA A 350 22.03 10.30 16.06
CA ALA A 350 21.17 10.41 14.88
C ALA A 350 19.73 9.99 15.22
N SER A 351 18.81 10.95 15.20
CA SER A 351 17.37 10.75 15.12
C SER A 351 16.98 10.40 13.68
N ARG A 352 16.13 9.39 13.52
CA ARG A 352 15.66 8.85 12.23
C ARG A 352 14.46 9.67 11.73
N GLY A 353 14.50 10.11 10.47
CA GLY A 353 13.45 10.88 9.80
C GLY A 353 12.61 10.02 8.82
N SER A 354 11.32 10.33 8.76
CA SER A 354 10.23 9.67 8.02
C SER A 354 10.16 10.10 6.54
N PRO A 355 9.69 9.27 5.58
CA PRO A 355 9.40 9.70 4.21
C PRO A 355 8.02 10.36 4.10
N TRP A 356 7.93 11.34 3.20
CA TRP A 356 6.81 12.27 3.05
C TRP A 356 5.57 11.62 2.40
N SER A 357 4.39 11.80 2.99
CA SER A 357 3.08 11.60 2.36
C SER A 357 2.62 12.88 1.66
N ALA A 358 1.80 12.74 0.62
CA ALA A 358 1.23 13.86 -0.13
C ALA A 358 0.47 14.82 0.79
N ALA A 359 1.01 16.01 0.99
CA ALA A 359 0.37 17.11 1.69
C ALA A 359 0.55 18.41 0.90
N ALA A 360 -0.54 19.16 0.71
CA ALA A 360 -0.45 20.56 0.36
C ALA A 360 0.25 21.27 1.52
N THR A 361 1.48 21.73 1.30
CA THR A 361 2.28 22.39 2.35
C THR A 361 2.32 23.88 2.05
N ALA A 362 1.69 24.69 2.90
CA ALA A 362 1.86 26.14 2.89
C ALA A 362 3.24 26.49 3.49
N LEU A 363 4.10 27.17 2.73
CA LEU A 363 5.44 27.58 3.18
C LEU A 363 5.41 29.00 3.75
N ARG A 364 5.98 29.21 4.95
CA ARG A 364 6.23 30.53 5.55
C ARG A 364 7.69 30.99 5.36
N PRO A 365 7.98 32.30 5.28
CA PRO A 365 9.33 32.83 5.46
C PRO A 365 9.76 32.70 6.93
N SER A 366 10.99 32.23 7.16
CA SER A 366 11.52 31.76 8.44
C SER A 366 11.41 32.74 9.62
N ALA A 367 10.88 32.26 10.75
CA ALA A 367 11.24 32.71 12.09
C ALA A 367 11.89 31.53 12.84
N ARG A 368 12.99 31.82 13.55
CA ARG A 368 13.71 30.84 14.37
C ARG A 368 12.88 30.46 15.62
N SER A 369 13.24 29.30 16.16
CA SER A 369 12.93 28.68 17.47
C SER A 369 11.57 28.00 17.68
N ASP A 370 11.69 26.72 18.08
CA ASP A 370 10.81 25.90 18.94
C ASP A 370 9.29 26.07 18.79
N SER A 371 8.70 25.35 17.83
CA SER A 371 7.37 24.75 18.04
C SER A 371 7.22 23.49 17.20
N MET A 372 6.86 22.37 17.85
CA MET A 372 6.28 21.22 17.18
C MET A 372 4.96 21.68 16.56
N MET A 373 4.80 21.56 15.24
CA MET A 373 3.53 21.80 14.56
C MET A 373 3.05 20.54 13.85
N THR A 374 1.73 20.37 13.96
CA THR A 374 0.84 19.27 13.57
C THR A 374 1.03 18.76 12.14
N ALA A 375 1.16 17.44 12.01
CA ALA A 375 0.91 16.70 10.77
C ALA A 375 -0.44 15.97 10.93
N SER A 376 -1.39 16.26 10.04
CA SER A 376 -2.67 15.55 9.96
C SER A 376 -2.41 14.11 9.47
N ALA A 377 -2.43 13.15 10.40
CA ALA A 377 -2.19 11.74 10.11
C ALA A 377 -3.53 11.02 9.84
N THR A 378 -4.10 11.24 8.66
CA THR A 378 -5.20 10.40 8.17
C THR A 378 -4.63 9.20 7.40
N SER A 379 -4.54 8.05 8.06
CA SER A 379 -4.26 6.76 7.42
C SER A 379 -5.45 5.80 7.59
N ARG A 380 -5.82 5.07 6.55
CA ARG A 380 -6.77 3.95 6.65
C ARG A 380 -6.00 2.63 6.84
N PRO A 381 -6.55 1.66 7.59
CA PRO A 381 -5.76 0.61 8.20
C PRO A 381 -5.70 -0.70 7.41
N GLU A 382 -4.51 -1.29 7.46
CA GLU A 382 -4.11 -2.63 7.01
C GLU A 382 -4.56 -3.72 8.00
N ALA A 383 -4.96 -4.88 7.47
CA ALA A 383 -5.42 -6.02 8.24
C ALA A 383 -4.34 -7.12 8.27
N ALA A 384 -4.02 -7.58 9.48
CA ALA A 384 -3.23 -8.78 9.73
C ALA A 384 -4.14 -10.02 9.80
N ARG A 385 -3.80 -11.08 9.06
CA ARG A 385 -4.25 -12.46 9.30
C ARG A 385 -3.11 -13.21 9.97
N ALA A 386 -3.39 -13.85 11.11
CA ALA A 386 -2.57 -14.89 11.71
C ALA A 386 -3.37 -16.20 11.67
N SER A 387 -2.67 -17.27 11.34
CA SER A 387 -3.12 -18.65 11.13
C SER A 387 -2.82 -19.53 12.33
N SER A 388 -3.38 -20.76 12.28
CA SER A 388 -3.04 -22.02 12.99
C SER A 388 -4.14 -22.49 13.96
N SER A 389 -4.96 -23.51 13.65
CA SER A 389 -4.75 -24.95 13.38
C SER A 389 -5.11 -25.84 14.59
N SER A 390 -6.22 -26.58 14.50
CA SER A 390 -6.24 -28.06 14.41
C SER A 390 -7.52 -28.71 15.00
N ARG A 391 -7.99 -29.76 14.28
CA ARG A 391 -8.99 -30.82 14.65
C ARG A 391 -10.46 -30.39 14.63
N GLY A 392 -11.41 -31.07 13.98
CA GLY A 392 -11.42 -32.27 13.16
C GLY A 392 -12.87 -32.54 12.69
N SER A 393 -13.00 -33.20 11.54
CA SER A 393 -14.12 -34.03 11.06
C SER A 393 -15.58 -33.66 11.42
N ALA A 394 -16.37 -33.28 10.39
CA ALA A 394 -17.61 -33.97 9.95
C ALA A 394 -18.76 -33.03 9.50
N CYS A 395 -19.43 -33.48 8.42
CA CYS A 395 -20.76 -33.13 7.89
C CYS A 395 -20.92 -31.79 7.16
N ARG A 396 -20.92 -31.78 5.82
CA ARG A 396 -22.05 -32.07 4.88
C ARG A 396 -23.17 -31.03 4.91
N ASP A 397 -23.28 -30.33 3.77
CA ASP A 397 -24.46 -30.19 2.92
C ASP A 397 -24.80 -28.74 2.60
N TRP A 398 -24.43 -28.29 1.40
CA TRP A 398 -25.25 -27.40 0.57
C TRP A 398 -24.93 -27.69 -0.92
N ARG A 399 -25.72 -28.60 -1.54
CA ARG A 399 -26.09 -28.52 -2.96
C ARG A 399 -27.20 -27.46 -3.03
N SER A 400 -27.30 -26.58 -4.02
CA SER A 400 -27.43 -26.73 -5.49
C SER A 400 -27.34 -25.30 -6.06
N SER A 401 -27.08 -24.95 -7.31
CA SER A 401 -26.86 -25.61 -8.61
C SER A 401 -26.64 -24.44 -9.57
N ASP A 402 -25.56 -24.43 -10.35
CA ASP A 402 -25.67 -24.27 -11.81
C ASP A 402 -24.34 -24.62 -12.48
N GLY A 403 -24.46 -25.34 -13.59
CA GLY A 403 -23.32 -25.85 -14.34
C GLY A 403 -22.87 -24.85 -15.40
N SER A 404 -21.60 -24.47 -15.36
CA SER A 404 -20.76 -24.34 -16.54
C SER A 404 -19.29 -24.25 -16.13
N ASP A 405 -18.50 -25.13 -16.75
CA ASP A 405 -17.05 -25.10 -16.94
C ASP A 405 -16.13 -24.86 -15.72
N ARG A 406 -15.90 -25.90 -14.92
CA ARG A 406 -14.77 -25.96 -13.96
C ARG A 406 -13.66 -26.82 -14.56
N SER A 407 -12.44 -26.27 -14.63
CA SER A 407 -11.21 -26.96 -15.04
C SER A 407 -11.02 -28.30 -14.27
N PRO A 408 -10.43 -29.34 -14.89
CA PRO A 408 -10.63 -30.74 -14.50
C PRO A 408 -10.08 -31.19 -13.13
N ALA A 409 -9.33 -30.35 -12.39
CA ALA A 409 -8.62 -30.79 -11.18
C ALA A 409 -8.87 -29.97 -9.91
N GLY A 410 -9.80 -29.00 -9.90
CA GLY A 410 -10.19 -28.28 -8.68
C GLY A 410 -9.13 -27.34 -8.07
N ARG A 411 -7.96 -27.18 -8.70
CA ARG A 411 -6.95 -26.17 -8.35
C ARG A 411 -7.28 -24.84 -9.01
N THR A 412 -7.22 -23.75 -8.26
CA THR A 412 -7.33 -22.39 -8.83
C THR A 412 -6.01 -22.04 -9.53
N PRO A 413 -6.03 -21.75 -10.84
CA PRO A 413 -4.84 -21.35 -11.58
C PRO A 413 -4.16 -20.12 -10.99
N LEU A 414 -2.82 -20.05 -11.09
CA LEU A 414 -2.02 -18.90 -10.66
C LEU A 414 -1.34 -18.23 -11.85
N ILE A 415 -1.66 -16.95 -12.07
CA ILE A 415 -1.06 -16.10 -13.10
C ILE A 415 -0.09 -15.14 -12.41
N ALA A 416 1.20 -15.46 -12.46
CA ALA A 416 2.27 -14.79 -11.74
C ALA A 416 3.11 -13.92 -12.67
N GLY A 417 3.13 -12.60 -12.48
CA GLY A 417 3.95 -11.68 -13.27
C GLY A 417 5.31 -11.42 -12.64
N ASN A 418 6.38 -11.97 -13.21
CA ASN A 418 7.76 -11.69 -12.77
C ASN A 418 8.31 -10.46 -13.49
N TRP A 419 8.37 -9.33 -12.78
CA TRP A 419 8.74 -8.05 -13.37
C TRP A 419 10.24 -7.88 -13.58
N LYS A 420 11.06 -8.74 -12.98
CA LYS A 420 12.52 -8.59 -12.93
C LYS A 420 12.88 -7.16 -12.51
N MET A 421 13.95 -6.59 -13.07
CA MET A 421 14.42 -5.23 -12.79
C MET A 421 13.93 -4.23 -13.87
N ASN A 422 12.62 -4.18 -14.15
CA ASN A 422 12.07 -3.33 -15.22
C ASN A 422 11.24 -2.13 -14.75
N LEU A 423 10.69 -2.18 -13.53
CA LEU A 423 9.89 -1.09 -12.96
C LEU A 423 10.59 -0.51 -11.74
N ASP A 424 10.38 0.77 -11.45
CA ASP A 424 10.66 1.36 -10.14
C ASP A 424 9.39 1.41 -9.28
N HIS A 425 9.55 1.83 -8.02
CA HIS A 425 8.45 1.83 -7.06
C HIS A 425 7.26 2.74 -7.45
N LEU A 426 7.46 3.81 -8.24
CA LEU A 426 6.39 4.68 -8.72
C LEU A 426 5.66 4.05 -9.91
N GLN A 427 6.40 3.44 -10.83
CA GLN A 427 5.84 2.67 -11.93
C GLN A 427 5.08 1.44 -11.43
N ALA A 428 5.62 0.75 -10.43
CA ALA A 428 4.98 -0.37 -9.76
C ALA A 428 3.61 0.02 -9.19
N ILE A 429 3.52 1.16 -8.50
CA ILE A 429 2.24 1.71 -8.00
C ILE A 429 1.27 1.93 -9.17
N ALA A 430 1.71 2.64 -10.21
CA ALA A 430 0.86 2.96 -11.35
C ALA A 430 0.40 1.68 -12.09
N PHE A 431 1.29 0.68 -12.20
CA PHE A 431 1.00 -0.59 -12.85
C PHE A 431 -0.06 -1.36 -12.07
N VAL A 432 0.13 -1.57 -10.76
CA VAL A 432 -0.83 -2.30 -9.93
C VAL A 432 -2.20 -1.63 -9.92
N GLN A 433 -2.26 -0.29 -9.85
CA GLN A 433 -3.53 0.44 -9.95
C GLN A 433 -4.25 0.17 -11.26
N LYS A 434 -3.53 0.31 -12.39
CA LYS A 434 -4.10 0.07 -13.72
C LYS A 434 -4.53 -1.39 -13.91
N LEU A 435 -3.72 -2.34 -13.44
CA LEU A 435 -4.04 -3.77 -13.48
C LEU A 435 -5.30 -4.07 -12.67
N ALA A 436 -5.39 -3.56 -11.45
CA ALA A 436 -6.56 -3.76 -10.59
C ALA A 436 -7.83 -3.17 -11.20
N TRP A 437 -7.77 -1.98 -11.81
CA TRP A 437 -8.90 -1.40 -12.52
C TRP A 437 -9.29 -2.23 -13.74
N SER A 438 -8.31 -2.64 -14.56
CA SER A 438 -8.57 -3.47 -15.74
C SER A 438 -9.25 -4.79 -15.39
N LEU A 439 -8.78 -5.48 -14.34
CA LEU A 439 -9.38 -6.73 -13.86
C LEU A 439 -10.78 -6.49 -13.28
N LYS A 440 -10.97 -5.40 -12.54
CA LYS A 440 -12.28 -5.05 -11.96
C LYS A 440 -13.32 -4.71 -13.03
N ASP A 441 -12.95 -3.90 -14.02
CA ASP A 441 -13.84 -3.50 -15.12
C ASP A 441 -14.25 -4.72 -15.96
N ALA A 442 -13.32 -5.67 -16.11
CA ALA A 442 -13.57 -6.94 -16.75
C ALA A 442 -14.33 -7.96 -15.86
N LYS A 443 -14.68 -7.59 -14.62
CA LYS A 443 -15.33 -8.47 -13.62
C LYS A 443 -14.57 -9.79 -13.40
N HIS A 444 -13.24 -9.71 -13.36
CA HIS A 444 -12.38 -10.85 -13.08
C HIS A 444 -12.75 -11.52 -11.75
N ASP A 445 -12.89 -12.85 -11.76
CA ASP A 445 -13.13 -13.64 -10.56
C ASP A 445 -11.81 -14.28 -10.08
N TYR A 446 -11.34 -13.85 -8.91
CA TYR A 446 -10.11 -14.37 -8.31
C TYR A 446 -10.23 -15.82 -7.81
N ALA A 447 -11.46 -16.36 -7.69
CA ALA A 447 -11.67 -17.78 -7.44
C ALA A 447 -11.40 -18.64 -8.69
N GLU A 448 -11.52 -18.05 -9.89
CA GLU A 448 -11.26 -18.71 -11.16
C GLU A 448 -9.82 -18.65 -11.60
N ALA A 449 -9.10 -17.58 -11.25
CA ALA A 449 -7.65 -17.47 -11.41
C ALA A 449 -7.08 -16.44 -10.42
N GLU A 450 -6.12 -16.87 -9.60
CA GLU A 450 -5.35 -16.00 -8.73
C GLU A 450 -4.33 -15.21 -9.57
N VAL A 451 -4.22 -13.91 -9.34
CA VAL A 451 -3.23 -13.06 -10.02
C VAL A 451 -2.21 -12.58 -8.99
N ALA A 452 -0.93 -12.79 -9.28
CA ALA A 452 0.18 -12.38 -8.43
C ALA A 452 1.21 -11.55 -9.20
N VAL A 453 1.84 -10.59 -8.52
CA VAL A 453 2.96 -9.80 -9.09
C VAL A 453 4.23 -9.94 -8.23
N PHE A 454 5.37 -10.02 -8.90
CA PHE A 454 6.68 -10.18 -8.28
C PHE A 454 7.55 -8.99 -8.68
N PRO A 455 7.46 -7.86 -7.96
CA PRO A 455 8.23 -6.66 -8.23
C PRO A 455 9.68 -6.77 -7.72
N PRO A 456 10.61 -5.90 -8.19
CA PRO A 456 11.92 -5.76 -7.57
C PRO A 456 11.81 -5.47 -6.07
N ALA A 457 12.84 -5.86 -5.30
CA ALA A 457 12.82 -5.74 -3.85
C ALA A 457 12.54 -4.33 -3.31
N THR A 458 13.00 -3.29 -4.02
CA THR A 458 12.77 -1.87 -3.69
C THR A 458 11.29 -1.48 -3.74
N ASP A 459 10.49 -2.23 -4.50
CA ASP A 459 9.14 -1.86 -4.88
C ASP A 459 8.10 -2.68 -4.12
N ILE A 460 8.50 -3.79 -3.49
CA ILE A 460 7.63 -4.67 -2.70
C ILE A 460 6.83 -3.86 -1.68
N ARG A 461 7.47 -2.92 -0.97
CA ARG A 461 6.78 -2.07 0.02
C ARG A 461 5.70 -1.20 -0.61
N SER A 462 5.95 -0.66 -1.80
CA SER A 462 5.00 0.18 -2.53
C SER A 462 3.82 -0.63 -3.05
N VAL A 463 4.08 -1.81 -3.62
CA VAL A 463 3.03 -2.76 -4.03
C VAL A 463 2.20 -3.22 -2.83
N GLN A 464 2.86 -3.62 -1.74
CA GLN A 464 2.20 -4.01 -0.48
C GLN A 464 1.30 -2.90 0.05
N THR A 465 1.82 -1.68 0.16
CA THR A 465 1.04 -0.53 0.66
C THR A 465 -0.21 -0.30 -0.18
N LEU A 466 -0.08 -0.37 -1.51
CA LEU A 466 -1.20 -0.15 -2.42
C LEU A 466 -2.24 -1.27 -2.37
N VAL A 467 -1.79 -2.53 -2.48
CA VAL A 467 -2.67 -3.71 -2.40
C VAL A 467 -3.48 -3.68 -1.12
N SER A 468 -2.83 -3.36 0.00
CA SER A 468 -3.51 -3.35 1.28
C SER A 468 -4.38 -2.10 1.53
N ALA A 469 -3.95 -0.91 1.07
CA ALA A 469 -4.73 0.32 1.21
C ALA A 469 -6.04 0.25 0.41
N ASP A 470 -5.97 -0.26 -0.82
CA ASP A 470 -7.11 -0.36 -1.73
C ASP A 470 -7.86 -1.70 -1.60
N LYS A 471 -7.36 -2.62 -0.75
CA LYS A 471 -7.88 -3.98 -0.55
C LYS A 471 -8.00 -4.76 -1.86
N LEU A 472 -6.96 -4.68 -2.67
CA LEU A 472 -6.90 -5.41 -3.93
C LEU A 472 -6.80 -6.90 -3.63
N GLU A 473 -7.47 -7.74 -4.42
CA GLU A 473 -7.40 -9.20 -4.32
C GLU A 473 -6.13 -9.77 -5.00
N LEU A 474 -5.27 -8.89 -5.53
CA LEU A 474 -3.97 -9.22 -6.09
C LEU A 474 -3.01 -9.73 -5.00
N ALA A 475 -2.41 -10.90 -5.24
CA ALA A 475 -1.30 -11.38 -4.45
C ALA A 475 0.03 -10.74 -4.91
N TYR A 476 1.05 -10.81 -4.06
CA TYR A 476 2.39 -10.38 -4.44
C TYR A 476 3.48 -11.17 -3.70
N GLY A 477 4.67 -11.16 -4.27
CA GLY A 477 5.81 -11.90 -3.75
C GLY A 477 7.15 -11.26 -4.07
N ALA A 478 8.23 -11.82 -3.54
CA ALA A 478 9.58 -11.37 -3.83
C ALA A 478 10.22 -12.18 -4.97
N GLN A 479 11.20 -11.59 -5.66
CA GLN A 479 11.93 -12.25 -6.75
C GLN A 479 13.08 -13.12 -6.27
N ASP A 480 13.50 -12.97 -5.01
CA ASP A 480 14.53 -13.79 -4.36
C ASP A 480 14.39 -13.69 -2.83
N VAL A 481 15.00 -14.65 -2.12
CA VAL A 481 15.13 -14.67 -0.65
C VAL A 481 16.50 -15.20 -0.24
N SER A 482 17.01 -14.73 0.88
CA SER A 482 18.25 -15.24 1.46
C SER A 482 18.09 -16.65 2.03
N GLU A 483 19.14 -17.47 1.92
CA GLU A 483 19.27 -18.70 2.71
C GLU A 483 19.58 -18.41 4.19
N HIS A 484 19.94 -17.18 4.53
CA HIS A 484 20.31 -16.76 5.88
C HIS A 484 19.18 -15.93 6.54
N GLU A 485 18.96 -16.16 7.84
CA GLU A 485 17.94 -15.40 8.59
C GLU A 485 18.40 -13.99 8.98
N SER A 486 19.67 -13.88 9.41
CA SER A 486 20.32 -12.63 9.81
C SER A 486 21.84 -12.80 9.81
N GLY A 487 22.58 -11.69 9.73
CA GLY A 487 24.05 -11.72 9.78
C GLY A 487 24.71 -10.69 8.87
N ALA A 488 26.00 -10.87 8.60
CA ALA A 488 26.80 -9.98 7.76
C ALA A 488 26.62 -10.28 6.25
N TYR A 489 25.36 -10.36 5.81
CA TYR A 489 24.96 -10.69 4.44
C TYR A 489 24.45 -9.42 3.74
N THR A 490 25.40 -8.57 3.33
CA THR A 490 25.09 -7.24 2.79
C THR A 490 24.28 -7.33 1.50
N GLY A 491 23.08 -6.74 1.49
CA GLY A 491 22.19 -6.69 0.31
C GLY A 491 21.22 -7.87 0.19
N GLU A 492 21.35 -8.89 1.05
CA GLU A 492 20.44 -10.03 1.10
C GLU A 492 19.16 -9.68 1.88
N ILE A 493 18.05 -10.33 1.53
CA ILE A 493 16.74 -10.11 2.15
C ILE A 493 16.23 -11.43 2.69
N SER A 494 16.12 -11.55 4.02
CA SER A 494 15.68 -12.80 4.64
C SER A 494 14.17 -13.01 4.51
N ALA A 495 13.75 -14.28 4.58
CA ALA A 495 12.35 -14.67 4.58
C ALA A 495 11.56 -13.99 5.71
N ALA A 496 12.19 -13.79 6.87
CA ALA A 496 11.60 -13.07 7.99
C ALA A 496 11.21 -11.62 7.64
N PHE A 497 12.02 -10.93 6.82
CA PHE A 497 11.74 -9.55 6.39
C PHE A 497 10.62 -9.52 5.35
N LEU A 498 10.64 -10.44 4.39
CA LEU A 498 9.57 -10.58 3.40
C LEU A 498 8.22 -10.90 4.06
N ALA A 499 8.21 -11.71 5.12
CA ALA A 499 7.01 -12.00 5.89
C ALA A 499 6.44 -10.75 6.58
N GLN A 500 7.28 -9.80 7.01
CA GLN A 500 6.79 -8.51 7.54
C GLN A 500 6.18 -7.61 6.47
N LEU A 501 6.51 -7.86 5.20
CA LEU A 501 5.87 -7.22 4.05
C LEU A 501 4.68 -8.02 3.53
N ALA A 502 4.22 -9.06 4.25
CA ALA A 502 3.09 -9.90 3.85
C ALA A 502 3.21 -10.49 2.43
N CYS A 503 4.44 -10.72 1.95
CA CYS A 503 4.66 -11.46 0.72
C CYS A 503 4.07 -12.86 0.86
N ARG A 504 3.14 -13.22 -0.04
CA ARG A 504 2.54 -14.56 -0.08
C ARG A 504 3.50 -15.57 -0.71
N TYR A 505 4.26 -15.10 -1.70
CA TYR A 505 5.12 -15.92 -2.53
C TYR A 505 6.56 -15.41 -2.53
N VAL A 506 7.51 -16.28 -2.89
CA VAL A 506 8.85 -15.86 -3.29
C VAL A 506 9.39 -16.78 -4.38
N ILE A 507 9.98 -16.20 -5.43
CA ILE A 507 10.65 -16.95 -6.49
C ILE A 507 12.02 -17.41 -5.98
N VAL A 508 12.38 -18.67 -6.26
CA VAL A 508 13.69 -19.26 -5.95
C VAL A 508 14.14 -20.12 -7.12
N GLY A 509 15.43 -20.11 -7.44
CA GLY A 509 15.98 -20.93 -8.53
C GLY A 509 15.64 -20.43 -9.93
N HIS A 510 15.27 -19.17 -10.09
CA HIS A 510 14.95 -18.60 -11.41
C HIS A 510 16.13 -18.79 -12.38
N SER A 511 15.85 -19.05 -13.65
CA SER A 511 16.89 -19.31 -14.67
C SER A 511 18.03 -18.27 -14.69
N GLU A 512 17.71 -16.98 -14.54
CA GLU A 512 18.70 -15.89 -14.46
C GLU A 512 19.51 -15.89 -13.17
N ARG A 513 18.95 -16.34 -12.03
CA ARG A 513 19.72 -16.52 -10.78
C ARG A 513 20.74 -17.63 -10.93
N ARG A 514 20.34 -18.75 -11.56
CA ARG A 514 21.23 -19.89 -11.82
C ARG A 514 22.36 -19.51 -12.79
N THR A 515 22.02 -18.84 -13.89
CA THR A 515 22.97 -18.52 -14.96
C THR A 515 23.86 -17.30 -14.67
N LEU A 516 23.31 -16.22 -14.08
CA LEU A 516 24.05 -14.97 -13.84
C LEU A 516 24.69 -14.90 -12.46
N HIS A 517 24.07 -15.53 -11.45
CA HIS A 517 24.52 -15.46 -10.06
C HIS A 517 25.05 -16.80 -9.52
N GLY A 518 25.02 -17.87 -10.34
CA GLY A 518 25.52 -19.18 -9.96
C GLY A 518 24.71 -19.85 -8.85
N GLU A 519 23.41 -19.55 -8.75
CA GLU A 519 22.53 -20.17 -7.75
C GLU A 519 22.40 -21.68 -7.97
N THR A 520 22.85 -22.44 -6.97
CA THR A 520 22.90 -23.92 -6.97
C THR A 520 21.60 -24.54 -6.47
N ASP A 521 21.36 -25.82 -6.77
CA ASP A 521 20.18 -26.54 -6.28
C ASP A 521 20.14 -26.63 -4.74
N GLU A 522 21.31 -26.75 -4.10
CA GLU A 522 21.43 -26.73 -2.64
C GLU A 522 21.01 -25.38 -2.05
N GLN A 523 21.38 -24.28 -2.70
CA GLN A 523 20.93 -22.94 -2.29
C GLN A 523 19.42 -22.76 -2.52
N VAL A 524 18.87 -23.29 -3.62
CA VAL A 524 17.41 -23.27 -3.85
C VAL A 524 16.69 -24.05 -2.75
N ALA A 525 17.21 -25.20 -2.33
CA ALA A 525 16.67 -25.97 -1.21
C ALA A 525 16.71 -25.17 0.10
N ALA A 526 17.85 -24.56 0.43
CA ALA A 526 18.00 -23.74 1.63
C ALA A 526 17.07 -22.53 1.65
N LYS A 527 16.92 -21.83 0.52
CA LYS A 527 15.99 -20.71 0.34
C LYS A 527 14.53 -21.13 0.44
N SER A 528 14.17 -22.27 -0.15
CA SER A 528 12.83 -22.85 -0.05
C SER A 528 12.47 -23.19 1.40
N ALA A 529 13.41 -23.79 2.14
CA ALA A 529 13.24 -24.07 3.55
C ALA A 529 13.09 -22.79 4.39
N ALA A 530 13.87 -21.75 4.10
CA ALA A 530 13.75 -20.44 4.75
C ALA A 530 12.37 -19.80 4.49
N ALA A 531 11.85 -19.86 3.25
CA ALA A 531 10.53 -19.35 2.90
C ALA A 531 9.41 -20.08 3.65
N VAL A 532 9.41 -21.43 3.59
CA VAL A 532 8.40 -22.27 4.27
C VAL A 532 8.41 -22.05 5.78
N LYS A 533 9.60 -21.91 6.39
CA LYS A 533 9.73 -21.61 7.83
C LYS A 533 8.98 -20.34 8.25
N HIS A 534 8.88 -19.35 7.36
CA HIS A 534 8.21 -18.09 7.61
C HIS A 534 6.82 -17.99 6.97
N GLY A 535 6.25 -19.11 6.51
CA GLY A 535 4.90 -19.16 5.95
C GLY A 535 4.77 -18.49 4.58
N ILE A 536 5.88 -18.33 3.86
CA ILE A 536 5.90 -17.84 2.48
C ILE A 536 5.98 -19.06 1.56
N VAL A 537 5.13 -19.09 0.52
CA VAL A 537 5.11 -20.20 -0.44
C VAL A 537 6.23 -20.00 -1.48
N PRO A 538 7.24 -20.88 -1.53
CA PRO A 538 8.27 -20.79 -2.57
C PRO A 538 7.68 -21.17 -3.94
N VAL A 539 7.95 -20.33 -4.93
CA VAL A 539 7.78 -20.61 -6.36
C VAL A 539 9.12 -21.13 -6.85
N ILE A 540 9.27 -22.45 -6.84
CA ILE A 540 10.52 -23.16 -7.15
C ILE A 540 10.63 -23.29 -8.67
N CYS A 541 11.57 -22.56 -9.24
CA CYS A 541 11.85 -22.60 -10.66
C CYS A 541 12.79 -23.77 -11.01
N VAL A 542 12.38 -24.54 -12.01
CA VAL A 542 13.13 -25.67 -12.56
C VAL A 542 13.08 -25.65 -14.08
N GLY A 543 14.15 -26.09 -14.73
CA GLY A 543 14.25 -26.02 -16.18
C GLY A 543 15.60 -26.47 -16.70
N GLU A 544 15.59 -26.88 -17.96
CA GLU A 544 16.74 -27.37 -18.71
C GLU A 544 17.14 -26.40 -19.83
N THR A 545 18.43 -26.42 -20.17
CA THR A 545 18.93 -25.79 -21.39
C THR A 545 18.64 -26.65 -22.62
N ALA A 546 18.86 -26.11 -23.83
CA ALA A 546 18.73 -26.90 -25.06
C ALA A 546 19.70 -28.09 -25.09
N ALA A 547 20.93 -27.91 -24.55
CA ALA A 547 21.93 -28.97 -24.47
C ALA A 547 21.50 -30.08 -23.51
N ASP A 548 20.98 -29.71 -22.33
CA ASP A 548 20.45 -30.66 -21.36
C ASP A 548 19.28 -31.48 -21.94
N LEU A 549 18.39 -30.82 -22.70
CA LEU A 549 17.26 -31.47 -23.35
C LEU A 549 17.72 -32.51 -24.39
N GLU A 550 18.77 -32.19 -25.15
CA GLU A 550 19.37 -33.10 -26.13
C GLU A 550 20.07 -34.28 -25.45
N GLU A 551 20.80 -34.03 -24.37
CA GLU A 551 21.61 -35.04 -23.67
C GLU A 551 20.78 -35.99 -22.80
N HIS A 552 19.83 -35.44 -22.04
CA HIS A 552 19.13 -36.18 -20.98
C HIS A 552 17.64 -36.41 -21.29
N GLY A 553 17.11 -35.77 -22.32
CA GLY A 553 15.69 -35.79 -22.66
C GLY A 553 14.83 -34.91 -21.74
N ALA A 554 13.56 -34.74 -22.13
CA ALA A 554 12.62 -33.89 -21.42
C ALA A 554 12.42 -34.36 -19.97
N SER A 555 12.27 -33.40 -19.04
CA SER A 555 11.97 -33.63 -17.61
C SER A 555 13.13 -34.14 -16.76
N ALA A 556 14.19 -34.73 -17.31
CA ALA A 556 15.27 -35.33 -16.51
C ALA A 556 15.93 -34.30 -15.56
N VAL A 557 16.34 -33.16 -16.11
CA VAL A 557 16.97 -32.07 -15.33
C VAL A 557 15.96 -31.36 -14.42
N PRO A 558 14.75 -30.95 -14.85
CA PRO A 558 13.75 -30.37 -13.95
C PRO A 558 13.37 -31.25 -12.77
N VAL A 559 13.25 -32.56 -12.99
CA VAL A 559 12.96 -33.54 -11.93
C VAL A 559 14.12 -33.63 -10.94
N ALA A 560 15.36 -33.65 -11.42
CA ALA A 560 16.55 -33.68 -10.56
C ALA A 560 16.64 -32.41 -9.69
N GLN A 561 16.48 -31.23 -10.30
CA GLN A 561 16.48 -29.94 -9.59
C GLN A 561 15.36 -29.89 -8.54
N LEU A 562 14.13 -30.27 -8.89
CA LEU A 562 13.01 -30.27 -7.97
C LEU A 562 13.23 -31.22 -6.80
N ARG A 563 13.78 -32.41 -7.04
CA ARG A 563 14.09 -33.38 -5.98
C ARG A 563 15.03 -32.78 -4.94
N VAL A 564 16.08 -32.08 -5.38
CA VAL A 564 17.00 -31.41 -4.44
C VAL A 564 16.30 -30.26 -3.72
N ALA A 565 15.55 -29.41 -4.42
CA ALA A 565 14.86 -28.26 -3.82
C ALA A 565 13.82 -28.65 -2.75
N LEU A 566 13.18 -29.82 -2.90
CA LEU A 566 12.19 -30.33 -1.94
C LEU A 566 12.82 -31.16 -0.81
N GLN A 567 14.10 -31.54 -0.90
CA GLN A 567 14.78 -32.29 0.16
C GLN A 567 14.84 -31.47 1.45
N GLY A 568 14.32 -32.04 2.53
CA GLY A 568 14.30 -31.40 3.85
C GLY A 568 13.09 -30.50 4.13
N LEU A 569 12.21 -30.28 3.14
CA LEU A 569 10.93 -29.63 3.41
C LEU A 569 9.99 -30.59 4.19
N PRO A 570 9.15 -30.06 5.10
CA PRO A 570 8.19 -30.89 5.82
C PRO A 570 7.13 -31.46 4.87
N LYS A 571 6.65 -32.68 5.15
CA LYS A 571 5.50 -33.24 4.43
C LYS A 571 4.31 -32.30 4.52
N GLY A 572 3.59 -32.12 3.41
CA GLY A 572 2.48 -31.17 3.33
C GLY A 572 2.89 -29.70 3.22
N ALA A 573 4.18 -29.38 3.01
CA ALA A 573 4.60 -28.01 2.72
C ALA A 573 3.86 -27.46 1.48
N ASP A 574 3.37 -26.23 1.57
CA ASP A 574 2.76 -25.53 0.44
C ASP A 574 3.89 -24.96 -0.44
N VAL A 575 3.91 -25.40 -1.70
CA VAL A 575 4.90 -25.01 -2.70
C VAL A 575 4.21 -24.79 -4.04
N VAL A 576 4.84 -23.97 -4.89
CA VAL A 576 4.50 -23.81 -6.29
C VAL A 576 5.73 -24.19 -7.10
N VAL A 577 5.55 -24.90 -8.21
CA VAL A 577 6.65 -25.24 -9.11
C VAL A 577 6.48 -24.45 -10.39
N ALA A 578 7.52 -23.77 -10.86
CA ALA A 578 7.51 -23.09 -12.16
C ALA A 578 8.48 -23.82 -13.10
N TYR A 579 7.92 -24.43 -14.15
CA TYR A 579 8.72 -25.03 -15.22
C TYR A 579 9.15 -23.95 -16.22
N GLU A 580 10.44 -23.64 -16.24
CA GLU A 580 11.07 -22.58 -17.02
C GLU A 580 12.09 -23.15 -18.02
N PRO A 581 11.65 -23.73 -19.16
CA PRO A 581 12.57 -24.24 -20.17
C PRO A 581 13.43 -23.10 -20.70
N VAL A 582 14.74 -23.12 -20.41
CA VAL A 582 15.65 -22.00 -20.69
C VAL A 582 15.72 -21.71 -22.19
N TRP A 583 15.56 -22.75 -23.02
CA TRP A 583 15.51 -22.63 -24.48
C TRP A 583 14.26 -21.89 -25.01
N ALA A 584 13.18 -21.78 -24.22
CA ALA A 584 11.94 -21.09 -24.58
C ALA A 584 11.82 -19.67 -23.98
N ILE A 585 12.76 -19.26 -23.12
CA ILE A 585 12.75 -17.94 -22.46
C ILE A 585 13.43 -16.92 -23.38
N GLY A 586 12.73 -15.82 -23.70
CA GLY A 586 13.29 -14.72 -24.50
C GLY A 586 13.52 -15.04 -25.98
N SER A 587 13.38 -16.29 -26.41
CA SER A 587 13.56 -16.73 -27.80
C SER A 587 12.36 -16.46 -28.71
N GLY A 588 11.20 -16.12 -28.13
CA GLY A 588 9.94 -15.91 -28.87
C GLY A 588 9.28 -17.20 -29.37
N GLN A 589 9.92 -18.36 -29.17
CA GLN A 589 9.34 -19.68 -29.42
C GLN A 589 8.94 -20.30 -28.07
N ALA A 590 7.65 -20.54 -27.90
CA ALA A 590 7.12 -21.23 -26.73
C ALA A 590 7.20 -22.75 -26.93
N ALA A 591 7.37 -23.50 -25.83
CA ALA A 591 7.04 -24.92 -25.81
C ALA A 591 5.57 -25.11 -26.20
N THR A 592 5.21 -26.25 -26.78
CA THR A 592 3.80 -26.60 -26.98
C THR A 592 3.15 -26.95 -25.64
N PRO A 593 1.81 -26.87 -25.51
CA PRO A 593 1.11 -27.34 -24.32
C PRO A 593 1.47 -28.78 -23.95
N GLU A 594 1.58 -29.67 -24.94
CA GLU A 594 1.91 -31.08 -24.73
C GLU A 594 3.33 -31.26 -24.18
N GLN A 595 4.28 -30.44 -24.63
CA GLN A 595 5.65 -30.43 -24.08
C GLN A 595 5.68 -29.93 -22.63
N ALA A 596 4.89 -28.91 -22.30
CA ALA A 596 4.74 -28.44 -20.93
C ALA A 596 4.11 -29.52 -20.02
N GLN A 597 3.09 -30.21 -20.52
CA GLN A 597 2.44 -31.33 -19.83
C GLN A 597 3.39 -32.52 -19.62
N GLN A 598 4.23 -32.84 -20.61
CA GLN A 598 5.22 -33.91 -20.52
C GLN A 598 6.19 -33.72 -19.35
N VAL A 599 6.50 -32.47 -18.99
CA VAL A 599 7.36 -32.14 -17.83
C VAL A 599 6.55 -31.94 -16.54
N ALA A 600 5.39 -31.30 -16.62
CA ALA A 600 4.55 -31.04 -15.45
C ALA A 600 4.09 -32.34 -14.74
N SER A 601 3.76 -33.39 -15.50
CA SER A 601 3.31 -34.67 -14.92
C SER A 601 4.39 -35.35 -14.06
N PRO A 602 5.64 -35.55 -14.53
CA PRO A 602 6.75 -36.01 -13.69
C PRO A 602 7.05 -35.11 -12.49
N LEU A 603 6.98 -33.79 -12.62
CA LEU A 603 7.18 -32.87 -11.49
C LEU A 603 6.13 -33.09 -10.39
N ARG A 604 4.87 -33.30 -10.76
CA ARG A 604 3.81 -33.62 -9.79
C ARG A 604 4.08 -34.95 -9.07
N ALA A 605 4.60 -35.96 -9.79
CA ALA A 605 4.97 -37.24 -9.19
C ALA A 605 6.08 -37.08 -8.14
N VAL A 606 7.07 -36.21 -8.38
CA VAL A 606 8.11 -35.87 -7.39
C VAL A 606 7.52 -35.23 -6.14
N VAL A 607 6.58 -34.29 -6.31
CA VAL A 607 5.88 -33.67 -5.16
C VAL A 607 5.11 -34.71 -4.35
N ALA A 608 4.43 -35.64 -5.02
CA ALA A 608 3.68 -36.72 -4.35
C ALA A 608 4.63 -37.62 -3.54
N GLU A 609 5.77 -37.97 -4.12
CA GLU A 609 6.79 -38.80 -3.49
C GLU A 609 7.38 -38.13 -2.23
N LEU A 610 7.78 -36.85 -2.32
CA LEU A 610 8.54 -36.17 -1.26
C LEU A 610 7.66 -35.46 -0.23
N LEU A 611 6.58 -34.80 -0.67
CA LEU A 611 5.70 -34.01 0.20
C LEU A 611 4.36 -34.70 0.50
N GLY A 612 3.99 -35.72 -0.27
CA GLY A 612 2.78 -36.52 -0.10
C GLY A 612 1.66 -36.20 -1.10
N ASP A 613 0.73 -37.13 -1.28
CA ASP A 613 -0.33 -37.05 -2.29
C ASP A 613 -1.23 -35.82 -2.15
N GLU A 614 -1.56 -35.43 -0.92
CA GLU A 614 -2.39 -34.23 -0.68
C GLU A 614 -1.65 -32.94 -1.05
N ALA A 615 -0.34 -32.89 -0.79
CA ALA A 615 0.49 -31.76 -1.23
C ALA A 615 0.57 -31.71 -2.76
N ALA A 616 0.72 -32.86 -3.43
CA ALA A 616 0.76 -32.93 -4.89
C ALA A 616 -0.56 -32.54 -5.56
N LYS A 617 -1.70 -32.85 -4.93
CA LYS A 617 -3.02 -32.41 -5.40
C LYS A 617 -3.23 -30.91 -5.27
N ALA A 618 -2.65 -30.28 -4.24
CA ALA A 618 -2.76 -28.86 -3.97
C ALA A 618 -1.72 -28.01 -4.72
N THR A 619 -0.53 -28.56 -4.98
CA THR A 619 0.59 -27.88 -5.63
C THR A 619 0.20 -27.43 -7.03
N ARG A 620 0.44 -26.16 -7.32
CA ARG A 620 0.24 -25.56 -8.63
C ARG A 620 1.55 -25.64 -9.41
N ILE A 621 1.51 -26.16 -10.62
CA ILE A 621 2.65 -26.20 -11.54
C ILE A 621 2.43 -25.16 -12.63
N LEU A 622 3.31 -24.17 -12.71
CA LEU A 622 3.23 -23.06 -13.65
C LEU A 622 4.13 -23.31 -14.84
N TYR A 623 3.70 -22.87 -16.02
CA TYR A 623 4.59 -22.75 -17.17
C TYR A 623 5.22 -21.35 -17.22
N GLY A 624 6.56 -21.28 -17.25
CA GLY A 624 7.34 -20.04 -17.19
C GLY A 624 8.06 -19.65 -18.50
N GLY A 625 7.74 -20.29 -19.62
CA GLY A 625 8.30 -19.94 -20.93
C GLY A 625 7.64 -18.71 -21.57
N SER A 626 7.68 -18.62 -22.91
CA SER A 626 7.08 -17.51 -23.68
C SER A 626 5.54 -17.52 -23.64
N VAL A 627 4.95 -16.93 -22.59
CA VAL A 627 3.49 -16.81 -22.37
C VAL A 627 2.94 -15.48 -22.90
N LYS A 628 1.80 -15.56 -23.60
CA LYS A 628 1.01 -14.44 -24.14
C LYS A 628 -0.48 -14.75 -24.02
N SER A 629 -1.33 -13.72 -24.12
CA SER A 629 -2.80 -13.84 -24.09
C SER A 629 -3.32 -14.82 -25.15
N GLY A 630 -2.66 -14.90 -26.30
CA GLY A 630 -3.03 -15.81 -27.39
C GLY A 630 -2.68 -17.29 -27.19
N ASN A 631 -1.82 -17.66 -26.23
CA ASN A 631 -1.40 -19.07 -26.04
C ASN A 631 -1.69 -19.63 -24.64
N ILE A 632 -1.93 -18.78 -23.64
CA ILE A 632 -2.15 -19.19 -22.24
C ILE A 632 -3.27 -20.24 -22.09
N ALA A 633 -4.37 -20.08 -22.83
CA ALA A 633 -5.49 -21.01 -22.77
C ALA A 633 -5.12 -22.42 -23.24
N GLY A 634 -4.15 -22.57 -24.14
CA GLY A 634 -3.65 -23.88 -24.58
C GLY A 634 -2.93 -24.60 -23.44
N PHE A 635 -2.06 -23.91 -22.72
CA PHE A 635 -1.34 -24.48 -21.58
C PHE A 635 -2.29 -24.89 -20.45
N LEU A 636 -3.27 -24.05 -20.09
CA LEU A 636 -4.19 -24.34 -18.97
C LEU A 636 -5.27 -25.38 -19.30
N ARG A 637 -5.31 -25.90 -20.54
CA ARG A 637 -6.12 -27.09 -20.87
C ARG A 637 -5.44 -28.39 -20.44
N GLU A 638 -4.12 -28.37 -20.29
CA GLU A 638 -3.37 -29.54 -19.86
C GLU A 638 -3.62 -29.85 -18.38
N PRO A 639 -3.75 -31.12 -18.00
CA PRO A 639 -4.25 -31.52 -16.68
C PRO A 639 -3.30 -31.16 -15.53
N ASP A 640 -2.00 -31.06 -15.79
CA ASP A 640 -0.99 -30.77 -14.77
C ASP A 640 -0.44 -29.34 -14.84
N VAL A 641 -0.90 -28.50 -15.77
CA VAL A 641 -0.47 -27.10 -15.89
C VAL A 641 -1.51 -26.18 -15.27
N ASP A 642 -1.17 -25.61 -14.12
CA ASP A 642 -2.08 -24.87 -13.24
C ASP A 642 -1.82 -23.35 -13.27
N GLY A 643 -1.23 -22.82 -14.33
CA GLY A 643 -0.98 -21.39 -14.45
C GLY A 643 0.30 -21.05 -15.18
N ALA A 644 0.78 -19.83 -14.99
CA ALA A 644 1.93 -19.30 -15.70
C ALA A 644 2.79 -18.36 -14.84
N LEU A 645 4.10 -18.45 -15.01
CA LEU A 645 5.08 -17.47 -14.54
C LEU A 645 5.47 -16.58 -15.73
N VAL A 646 4.81 -15.44 -15.85
CA VAL A 646 4.86 -14.55 -17.00
C VAL A 646 6.01 -13.55 -16.85
N GLY A 647 6.97 -13.58 -17.78
CA GLY A 647 8.07 -12.61 -17.85
C GLY A 647 7.64 -11.30 -18.51
N GLY A 648 8.21 -10.97 -19.68
CA GLY A 648 8.04 -9.66 -20.33
C GLY A 648 6.58 -9.23 -20.62
N ALA A 649 5.69 -10.18 -20.93
CA ALA A 649 4.27 -9.88 -21.14
C ALA A 649 3.56 -9.38 -19.85
N SER A 650 4.14 -9.63 -18.66
CA SER A 650 3.62 -9.12 -17.40
C SER A 650 3.93 -7.64 -17.14
N LEU A 651 4.73 -7.01 -17.99
CA LEU A 651 5.07 -5.58 -17.92
C LEU A 651 4.10 -4.69 -18.70
N ASP A 652 3.20 -5.29 -19.48
CA ASP A 652 2.10 -4.61 -20.14
C ASP A 652 0.77 -4.94 -19.43
N VAL A 653 0.07 -3.90 -18.97
CA VAL A 653 -1.16 -4.09 -18.18
C VAL A 653 -2.27 -4.77 -18.99
N GLN A 654 -2.43 -4.42 -20.27
CA GLN A 654 -3.51 -4.95 -21.10
C GLN A 654 -3.24 -6.42 -21.44
N GLU A 655 -2.01 -6.74 -21.82
CA GLU A 655 -1.59 -8.10 -22.10
C GLU A 655 -1.66 -8.97 -20.84
N PHE A 656 -1.15 -8.51 -19.70
CA PHE A 656 -1.19 -9.28 -18.46
C PHE A 656 -2.62 -9.49 -17.94
N SER A 657 -3.48 -8.46 -18.03
CA SER A 657 -4.90 -8.56 -17.72
C SER A 657 -5.63 -9.52 -18.66
N ALA A 658 -5.26 -9.56 -19.94
CA ALA A 658 -5.79 -10.53 -20.89
C ALA A 658 -5.35 -11.96 -20.54
N ILE A 659 -4.06 -12.18 -20.21
CA ILE A 659 -3.54 -13.46 -19.75
C ILE A 659 -4.28 -13.95 -18.49
N ALA A 660 -4.48 -13.06 -17.50
CA ALA A 660 -5.24 -13.37 -16.29
C ALA A 660 -6.67 -13.83 -16.58
N ARG A 661 -7.28 -13.29 -17.64
CA ARG A 661 -8.63 -13.60 -18.11
C ARG A 661 -8.62 -14.63 -19.24
N PHE A 662 -7.69 -15.59 -19.22
CA PHE A 662 -7.56 -16.61 -20.26
C PHE A 662 -8.87 -17.32 -20.59
N ARG A 663 -9.78 -17.51 -19.61
CA ARG A 663 -11.11 -18.11 -19.82
C ARG A 663 -11.99 -17.31 -20.78
N SER A 664 -11.89 -15.99 -20.78
CA SER A 664 -12.59 -15.12 -21.74
C SER A 664 -12.06 -15.27 -23.18
N HIS A 665 -10.90 -15.90 -23.36
CA HIS A 665 -10.31 -16.21 -24.67
C HIS A 665 -10.72 -17.61 -25.14
N VAL A 666 -11.34 -18.42 -24.27
CA VAL A 666 -11.91 -19.73 -24.59
C VAL A 666 -13.36 -19.50 -25.06
N GLY A 667 -13.50 -18.89 -26.22
CA GLY A 667 -14.78 -18.42 -26.75
C GLY A 667 -14.74 -17.96 -28.20
N VAL A 668 -14.12 -18.75 -29.08
CA VAL A 668 -14.56 -19.01 -30.47
C VAL A 668 -14.53 -20.52 -30.67
#